data_AF-A0A3M7MBA4-F1
#
_entry.id   AF-A0A3M7MBA4-F1
#
_cell.length_a   1.000
_cell.length_b   1.000
_cell.length_c   1.000
_cell.angle_alpha   90.00
_cell.angle_beta   90.00
_cell.angle_gamma   90.00
#
_symmetry.space_group_name_H-M   'P 1'
#
loop_
_entity.id
_entity.type
_entity.pdbx_description
1 polymer ?
#
loop_
_entity_poly.entity_id
_entity_poly.type
_entity_poly.pdbx_seq_one_letter_code
_entity_poly.pdbx_strand_id
1 'polypeptide(L)'
;MFRKSFILVALLKGASCVQPEAPTPKAAPLRDLPWAQLNFLHTTDIHGWWGGHLQEASYSSDWGDYVSFAKHMHDKADADGSDLLLIDTGDRVEGNAIYDSSKPRGKFTYEIAKEQNIDLICSGNHELYKADTAEGEFFHTVPDFKGNYLASNLDIYNPKTGVLEPLAPRFKKFTTKNQGIRILAFGFLFDFTGNANNSLVHRVEDTVTEEWFIEALKDEDLDLIIVYGHVDIRSEEYALLFSTIRSMHWDTPIQFFGGHSHIRDYKIFDSKSVALESGRYMETLGFMSIDGLSAGGTNNVAPVTQKSKLTFSRRYIDNNLFSMQHHSGKDAKGFATEHGKEVSKAIGDARQSLGLGELYGCAPQDLWVSRRPYPHNESIFTWIGEQLLPQTIEKSERIRTGGKAIVITNTGAIRFDIFKGTFTKDTKFLVSPFTSSIRYIKDVPYKVASQVLKLLNSEGPIMLEMMESNALLQPPEVSAARYRRQLLNAQANAFASPQQGQTPLGASSGDIQTFPGYTTKDDAGADGDDTIHEPITFYNLPNCIQANVGFSGSNERDQEAETVDVMYNEFIQKWVLLALEYLGEKRALEDTQAFDNGKSFTDIMTEWVEEHWGAEEDKCELASTRCPALRPLVKSVRFWYYQKPKFPNRYPGVRKRQFFFCFHHPFFPITSSHFLSLSIINMANQQEAGKKDPLTGMAHSEAHYFNSYNHHGIHEEMLKDEVRTKSYRDAIYQNPHLFKDKVVLDVGCGTSILSMFAVKAGAKHVIGVDMSTIIDKAKEIVEVNGMSDKITLLQGKMEEVVLPFDKVDIIISEWMGYFLLYESMLDTVLYARDKYLVKDGLIFPDKATIFMAGIEDGDYKEEKIGFWDNVWGFDYSPLKATAMTEPLVDTVDIKAVVTDPSPVITLDLYTCTVADLAFRLPYELKVRRNDFVHAVIAWFDIEFAACHKPIRFSTGPHTKYTHWKQTVFYLKDVLTVEEGETISGVLENKPSEKNHRDLDISISYKLETEDMHRQAVGEAKYKMC
;
A
#
# COMPACT_ATOMS: atom_id res chain seq x y z
N MET A 1 69.77 18.32 36.92
CA MET A 1 70.10 16.95 37.37
C MET A 1 68.86 16.07 37.25
N PHE A 2 68.94 15.08 36.37
CA PHE A 2 68.19 13.82 36.20
C PHE A 2 66.92 13.56 37.06
N ARG A 3 65.75 13.48 36.41
CA ARG A 3 65.00 12.28 35.96
C ARG A 3 64.17 11.58 37.06
N LYS A 4 62.85 11.65 36.95
CA LYS A 4 61.95 10.47 37.02
C LYS A 4 60.80 10.66 36.03
N SER A 5 60.68 9.67 35.16
CA SER A 5 59.74 9.58 34.04
C SER A 5 58.32 9.33 34.55
N PHE A 6 57.36 10.14 34.08
CA PHE A 6 55.96 9.73 34.00
C PHE A 6 55.71 9.21 32.58
N ILE A 7 55.39 7.92 32.48
CA ILE A 7 54.86 7.31 31.26
C ILE A 7 53.41 7.76 31.15
N LEU A 8 53.13 8.65 30.20
CA LEU A 8 51.78 8.93 29.75
C LEU A 8 51.41 7.83 28.76
N VAL A 9 50.59 6.87 29.20
CA VAL A 9 49.92 5.94 28.29
C VAL A 9 48.87 6.75 27.54
N ALA A 10 49.22 7.22 26.35
CA ALA A 10 48.25 7.69 25.38
C ALA A 10 47.47 6.47 24.90
N LEU A 11 46.22 6.33 25.36
CA LEU A 11 45.22 5.48 24.73
C LEU A 11 44.97 6.05 23.32
N LEU A 12 45.72 5.55 22.34
CA LEU A 12 45.41 5.71 20.93
C LEU A 12 44.11 4.95 20.64
N LYS A 13 42.96 5.63 20.79
CA LYS A 13 41.73 5.22 20.12
C LYS A 13 41.94 5.48 18.62
N GLY A 14 42.33 4.43 17.89
CA GLY A 14 42.32 4.46 16.43
C GLY A 14 40.88 4.35 15.94
N ALA A 15 40.26 5.49 15.64
CA ALA A 15 39.05 5.54 14.84
C ALA A 15 39.47 5.87 13.40
N SER A 16 39.29 4.92 12.49
CA SER A 16 39.39 5.13 11.04
C SER A 16 38.00 5.53 10.54
N CYS A 17 37.89 6.63 9.79
CA CYS A 17 36.60 7.27 9.47
C CYS A 17 36.11 6.94 8.06
N VAL A 18 34.78 6.92 7.95
CA VAL A 18 33.87 6.51 6.85
C VAL A 18 33.71 7.60 5.78
N GLN A 19 33.31 8.79 6.23
CA GLN A 19 33.40 10.09 5.57
C GLN A 19 33.87 11.06 6.68
N PRO A 20 34.70 12.08 6.40
CA PRO A 20 35.20 12.98 7.46
C PRO A 20 34.09 13.66 8.28
N GLU A 21 32.91 13.79 7.68
CA GLU A 21 31.73 14.48 8.22
C GLU A 21 30.79 13.54 9.01
N ALA A 22 30.91 12.21 8.84
CA ALA A 22 30.00 11.24 9.46
C ALA A 22 30.32 11.01 10.96
N PRO A 23 29.31 10.71 11.79
CA PRO A 23 29.50 10.30 13.18
C PRO A 23 30.16 8.92 13.27
N THR A 24 30.87 8.67 14.38
CA THR A 24 31.41 7.34 14.68
C THR A 24 30.28 6.35 15.00
N PRO A 25 30.32 5.09 14.52
CA PRO A 25 29.29 4.10 14.82
C PRO A 25 29.16 3.84 16.32
N LYS A 26 27.93 3.56 16.76
CA LYS A 26 27.62 3.20 18.14
C LYS A 26 27.75 1.69 18.32
N ALA A 27 28.52 1.26 19.31
CA ALA A 27 28.59 -0.16 19.67
C ALA A 27 27.31 -0.58 20.40
N ALA A 28 26.76 -1.73 20.02
CA ALA A 28 25.63 -2.38 20.67
C ALA A 28 25.79 -3.92 20.56
N PRO A 29 25.06 -4.72 21.34
CA PRO A 29 25.07 -6.17 21.18
C PRO A 29 24.60 -6.58 19.78
N LEU A 30 25.34 -7.49 19.13
CA LEU A 30 25.03 -8.00 17.78
C LEU A 30 24.60 -9.47 17.81
N ARG A 31 23.69 -9.84 16.92
CA ARG A 31 23.30 -11.21 16.57
C ARG A 31 24.06 -11.64 15.31
N ASP A 32 24.66 -12.82 15.35
CA ASP A 32 25.44 -13.35 14.22
C ASP A 32 24.60 -13.62 12.97
N LEU A 33 25.24 -13.57 11.79
CA LEU A 33 24.59 -13.97 10.54
C LEU A 33 24.35 -15.48 10.51
N PRO A 34 23.14 -15.94 10.14
CA PRO A 34 22.84 -17.34 9.95
C PRO A 34 23.45 -17.83 8.62
N TRP A 35 24.78 -17.88 8.52
CA TRP A 35 25.50 -18.26 7.30
C TRP A 35 25.27 -19.72 6.90
N ALA A 36 25.00 -19.99 5.61
CA ALA A 36 24.63 -21.32 5.13
C ALA A 36 25.18 -21.63 3.72
N GLN A 37 24.57 -22.61 3.04
CA GLN A 37 24.97 -23.11 1.72
C GLN A 37 24.92 -22.04 0.62
N LEU A 38 23.82 -21.31 0.52
CA LEU A 38 23.64 -20.17 -0.38
C LEU A 38 23.23 -18.96 0.44
N ASN A 39 23.95 -17.85 0.27
CA ASN A 39 23.76 -16.62 1.03
C ASN A 39 23.42 -15.47 0.08
N PHE A 40 22.73 -14.46 0.61
CA PHE A 40 22.32 -13.28 -0.12
C PHE A 40 22.64 -12.02 0.68
N LEU A 41 23.13 -11.00 -0.01
CA LEU A 41 23.09 -9.62 0.45
C LEU A 41 22.10 -8.86 -0.44
N HIS A 42 21.16 -8.14 0.18
CA HIS A 42 20.08 -7.47 -0.51
C HIS A 42 20.01 -6.00 -0.12
N THR A 43 19.96 -5.13 -1.14
CA THR A 43 19.68 -3.70 -1.01
C THR A 43 18.42 -3.34 -1.77
N THR A 44 17.71 -2.31 -1.30
CA THR A 44 16.52 -1.76 -1.94
C THR A 44 16.34 -0.32 -1.49
N ASP A 45 15.66 0.49 -2.29
CA ASP A 45 15.22 1.83 -1.89
C ASP A 45 16.37 2.71 -1.40
N ILE A 46 17.54 2.62 -2.08
CA ILE A 46 18.77 3.34 -1.73
C ILE A 46 18.58 4.86 -1.83
N HIS A 47 17.77 5.33 -2.78
CA HIS A 47 17.42 6.74 -2.99
C HIS A 47 18.60 7.73 -2.99
N GLY A 48 19.74 7.27 -3.51
CA GLY A 48 20.94 8.08 -3.66
C GLY A 48 21.78 8.26 -2.39
N TRP A 49 21.51 7.53 -1.30
CA TRP A 49 22.24 7.60 -0.02
C TRP A 49 23.65 6.98 -0.06
N TRP A 50 24.39 7.24 -1.14
CA TRP A 50 25.73 6.69 -1.39
C TRP A 50 26.76 7.06 -0.32
N GLY A 51 26.57 8.20 0.35
CA GLY A 51 27.48 8.69 1.40
C GLY A 51 27.19 8.21 2.81
N GLY A 52 26.16 7.37 2.99
CA GLY A 52 25.65 7.01 4.32
C GLY A 52 25.00 8.20 5.05
N HIS A 53 24.54 7.96 6.28
CA HIS A 53 23.91 8.97 7.11
C HIS A 53 24.96 9.81 7.85
N LEU A 54 24.98 11.12 7.58
CA LEU A 54 25.92 12.05 8.21
C LEU A 54 25.43 12.61 9.55
N GLN A 55 24.20 12.29 9.93
CA GLN A 55 23.57 12.73 11.17
C GLN A 55 23.13 11.55 12.07
N GLU A 56 23.10 10.33 11.54
CA GLU A 56 22.73 9.12 12.28
C GLU A 56 23.87 8.09 12.29
N ALA A 57 24.46 7.87 13.46
CA ALA A 57 25.61 6.96 13.65
C ALA A 57 25.33 5.51 13.26
N SER A 58 24.10 5.05 13.45
CA SER A 58 23.67 3.67 13.18
C SER A 58 23.74 3.30 11.70
N TYR A 59 23.72 4.30 10.81
CA TYR A 59 23.63 4.14 9.36
C TYR A 59 24.74 4.90 8.62
N SER A 60 25.87 5.09 9.31
CA SER A 60 26.93 6.02 8.88
C SER A 60 27.75 5.52 7.70
N SER A 61 27.73 4.23 7.37
CA SER A 61 28.58 3.63 6.32
C SER A 61 28.21 4.08 4.92
N ASP A 62 29.23 4.36 4.12
CA ASP A 62 29.07 4.76 2.72
C ASP A 62 29.13 3.56 1.76
N TRP A 63 28.91 3.79 0.46
CA TRP A 63 28.91 2.72 -0.54
C TRP A 63 30.29 2.03 -0.66
N GLY A 64 31.39 2.73 -0.36
CA GLY A 64 32.74 2.16 -0.38
C GLY A 64 32.99 1.20 0.80
N ASP A 65 32.38 1.46 1.94
CA ASP A 65 32.33 0.51 3.06
C ASP A 65 31.54 -0.75 2.67
N TYR A 66 30.38 -0.58 2.04
CA TYR A 66 29.58 -1.72 1.56
C TYR A 66 30.32 -2.55 0.50
N VAL A 67 31.04 -1.89 -0.41
CA VAL A 67 31.94 -2.55 -1.38
C VAL A 67 33.01 -3.37 -0.66
N SER A 68 33.65 -2.82 0.39
CA SER A 68 34.61 -3.57 1.20
C SER A 68 33.96 -4.73 1.95
N PHE A 69 32.78 -4.52 2.53
CA PHE A 69 32.03 -5.55 3.24
C PHE A 69 31.69 -6.72 2.32
N ALA A 70 31.02 -6.45 1.20
CA ALA A 70 30.66 -7.46 0.21
C ALA A 70 31.87 -8.26 -0.28
N LYS A 71 33.01 -7.59 -0.50
CA LYS A 71 34.26 -8.25 -0.87
C LYS A 71 34.72 -9.28 0.18
N HIS A 72 34.67 -8.93 1.47
CA HIS A 72 35.03 -9.86 2.54
C HIS A 72 34.03 -11.01 2.68
N MET A 73 32.74 -10.74 2.46
CA MET A 73 31.70 -11.77 2.51
C MET A 73 31.85 -12.76 1.33
N HIS A 74 32.20 -12.28 0.14
CA HIS A 74 32.57 -13.15 -0.99
C HIS A 74 33.84 -13.95 -0.71
N ASP A 75 34.89 -13.34 -0.13
CA ASP A 75 36.11 -14.05 0.23
C ASP A 75 35.82 -15.17 1.25
N LYS A 76 34.88 -14.94 2.18
CA LYS A 76 34.40 -15.95 3.13
C LYS A 76 33.68 -17.09 2.41
N ALA A 77 32.75 -16.78 1.50
CA ALA A 77 32.03 -17.77 0.70
C ALA A 77 32.96 -18.63 -0.16
N ASP A 78 33.92 -18.00 -0.83
CA ASP A 78 34.93 -18.71 -1.63
C ASP A 78 35.84 -19.60 -0.76
N ALA A 79 36.13 -19.19 0.48
CA ALA A 79 36.99 -19.94 1.39
C ALA A 79 36.32 -21.17 2.01
N ASP A 80 35.03 -21.10 2.33
CA ASP A 80 34.27 -22.23 2.89
C ASP A 80 33.49 -23.05 1.84
N GLY A 81 33.44 -22.57 0.59
CA GLY A 81 32.80 -23.21 -0.53
C GLY A 81 31.30 -22.92 -0.63
N SER A 82 30.72 -22.09 0.23
CA SER A 82 29.34 -21.59 0.05
C SER A 82 29.25 -20.59 -1.10
N ASP A 83 28.03 -20.24 -1.52
CA ASP A 83 27.81 -19.15 -2.48
C ASP A 83 27.26 -17.89 -1.79
N LEU A 84 27.55 -16.74 -2.37
CA LEU A 84 26.98 -15.45 -2.01
C LEU A 84 26.51 -14.74 -3.28
N LEU A 85 25.27 -14.27 -3.29
CA LEU A 85 24.71 -13.44 -4.37
C LEU A 85 24.30 -12.06 -3.83
N LEU A 86 24.60 -11.01 -4.58
CA LEU A 86 24.17 -9.64 -4.30
C LEU A 86 22.96 -9.28 -5.15
N ILE A 87 21.93 -8.72 -4.52
CA ILE A 87 20.64 -8.38 -5.15
C ILE A 87 20.28 -6.92 -4.84
N ASP A 88 19.82 -6.18 -5.85
CA ASP A 88 19.29 -4.83 -5.68
C ASP A 88 17.93 -4.65 -6.39
N THR A 89 16.92 -4.19 -5.65
CA THR A 89 15.51 -4.18 -6.10
C THR A 89 14.96 -2.79 -6.39
N GLY A 90 15.75 -1.86 -6.93
CA GLY A 90 15.20 -0.59 -7.46
C GLY A 90 15.30 0.61 -6.54
N ASP A 91 14.90 1.78 -7.07
CA ASP A 91 14.85 3.07 -6.39
C ASP A 91 16.22 3.52 -5.85
N ARG A 92 17.15 3.73 -6.78
CA ARG A 92 18.52 4.22 -6.51
C ARG A 92 18.64 5.73 -6.63
N VAL A 93 17.61 6.40 -7.13
CA VAL A 93 17.60 7.84 -7.46
C VAL A 93 16.49 8.60 -6.71
N GLU A 94 16.52 9.94 -6.81
CA GLU A 94 15.56 10.88 -6.20
C GLU A 94 15.35 10.69 -4.68
N GLY A 95 16.12 11.44 -3.87
CA GLY A 95 16.12 11.31 -2.41
C GLY A 95 17.43 11.74 -1.72
N ASN A 96 18.45 12.12 -2.49
CA ASN A 96 19.74 12.56 -1.98
C ASN A 96 20.47 13.48 -2.97
N ALA A 97 21.20 14.45 -2.43
CA ALA A 97 21.79 15.52 -3.20
C ALA A 97 22.85 15.07 -4.22
N ILE A 98 23.53 13.92 -4.03
CA ILE A 98 24.52 13.41 -5.01
C ILE A 98 23.86 13.18 -6.38
N TYR A 99 22.65 12.63 -6.39
CA TYR A 99 21.86 12.48 -7.60
C TYR A 99 21.19 13.82 -7.95
N ASP A 100 20.39 14.38 -7.03
CA ASP A 100 19.42 15.44 -7.30
C ASP A 100 20.04 16.79 -7.67
N SER A 101 21.23 17.09 -7.16
CA SER A 101 21.94 18.36 -7.39
C SER A 101 22.95 18.32 -8.55
N SER A 102 23.20 17.13 -9.11
CA SER A 102 24.20 16.95 -10.16
C SER A 102 23.72 17.44 -11.54
N LYS A 103 24.67 17.91 -12.36
CA LYS A 103 24.42 18.38 -13.74
C LYS A 103 25.46 17.78 -14.71
N PRO A 104 25.05 16.96 -15.71
CA PRO A 104 23.72 16.36 -15.87
C PRO A 104 23.32 15.52 -14.63
N ARG A 105 22.02 15.31 -14.44
CA ARG A 105 21.48 14.59 -13.30
C ARG A 105 22.00 13.13 -13.28
N GLY A 106 22.27 12.61 -12.10
CA GLY A 106 22.87 11.28 -11.89
C GLY A 106 24.35 11.13 -12.26
N LYS A 107 25.05 12.21 -12.66
CA LYS A 107 26.45 12.16 -13.13
C LYS A 107 27.40 11.36 -12.23
N PHE A 108 27.28 11.53 -10.92
CA PHE A 108 28.13 10.82 -9.96
C PHE A 108 27.51 9.49 -9.52
N THR A 109 26.19 9.43 -9.43
CA THR A 109 25.43 8.26 -9.01
C THR A 109 25.75 7.03 -9.83
N TYR A 110 25.70 7.11 -11.16
CA TYR A 110 25.98 5.95 -12.01
C TYR A 110 27.43 5.45 -11.85
N GLU A 111 28.38 6.39 -11.73
CA GLU A 111 29.79 6.07 -11.53
C GLU A 111 30.09 5.46 -10.16
N ILE A 112 29.30 5.79 -9.13
CA ILE A 112 29.44 5.21 -7.78
C ILE A 112 28.76 3.85 -7.71
N ALA A 113 27.54 3.74 -8.23
CA ALA A 113 26.73 2.52 -8.16
C ALA A 113 27.43 1.32 -8.82
N LYS A 114 28.03 1.52 -10.00
CA LYS A 114 28.72 0.47 -10.77
C LYS A 114 29.95 -0.14 -10.08
N GLU A 115 30.46 0.50 -9.03
CA GLU A 115 31.66 0.02 -8.31
C GLU A 115 31.37 -1.19 -7.43
N GLN A 116 30.09 -1.51 -7.19
CA GLN A 116 29.65 -2.75 -6.57
C GLN A 116 29.25 -3.77 -7.65
N ASN A 117 29.70 -5.01 -7.50
CA ASN A 117 29.28 -6.10 -8.36
C ASN A 117 27.97 -6.71 -7.83
N ILE A 118 26.87 -6.48 -8.52
CA ILE A 118 25.53 -6.96 -8.16
C ILE A 118 25.12 -8.06 -9.16
N ASP A 119 24.70 -9.22 -8.65
CA ASP A 119 24.40 -10.41 -9.46
C ASP A 119 23.01 -10.35 -10.11
N LEU A 120 22.05 -9.72 -9.44
CA LEU A 120 20.67 -9.52 -9.88
C LEU A 120 20.20 -8.09 -9.52
N ILE A 121 19.86 -7.29 -10.53
CA ILE A 121 19.42 -5.89 -10.35
C ILE A 121 18.22 -5.56 -11.26
N CYS A 122 17.33 -4.68 -10.82
CA CYS A 122 16.16 -4.20 -11.59
C CYS A 122 15.85 -2.72 -11.30
N SER A 123 14.90 -2.14 -12.05
CA SER A 123 14.41 -0.76 -11.83
C SER A 123 13.45 -0.69 -10.64
N GLY A 124 13.37 0.48 -10.01
CA GLY A 124 12.20 0.89 -9.23
C GLY A 124 11.38 1.95 -9.99
N ASN A 125 10.35 2.49 -9.35
CA ASN A 125 9.50 3.51 -9.99
C ASN A 125 10.17 4.88 -10.07
N HIS A 126 11.13 5.20 -9.19
CA HIS A 126 11.85 6.47 -9.23
C HIS A 126 12.77 6.61 -10.43
N GLU A 127 13.20 5.49 -11.03
CA GLU A 127 13.90 5.52 -12.31
C GLU A 127 12.98 5.91 -13.48
N LEU A 128 11.66 5.92 -13.30
CA LEU A 128 10.68 5.98 -14.39
C LEU A 128 9.79 7.21 -14.41
N TYR A 129 9.69 8.01 -13.34
CA TYR A 129 8.85 9.22 -13.32
C TYR A 129 9.20 10.25 -14.40
N LYS A 130 10.49 10.34 -14.77
CA LYS A 130 10.98 11.32 -15.74
C LYS A 130 11.71 10.65 -16.88
N ALA A 131 11.51 11.19 -18.08
CA ALA A 131 12.08 10.63 -19.29
C ALA A 131 13.61 10.60 -19.26
N ASP A 132 14.25 11.67 -18.78
CA ASP A 132 15.71 11.77 -18.66
C ASP A 132 16.29 10.78 -17.63
N THR A 133 15.56 10.50 -16.55
CA THR A 133 15.93 9.46 -15.59
C THR A 133 15.85 8.06 -16.22
N ALA A 134 14.76 7.73 -16.90
CA ALA A 134 14.60 6.44 -17.57
C ALA A 134 15.66 6.22 -18.68
N GLU A 135 16.00 7.30 -19.40
CA GLU A 135 17.11 7.28 -20.36
C GLU A 135 18.46 7.08 -19.67
N GLY A 136 18.67 7.70 -18.51
CA GLY A 136 19.86 7.50 -17.70
C GLY A 136 20.05 6.04 -17.30
N GLU A 137 18.98 5.39 -16.86
CA GLU A 137 18.97 3.96 -16.53
C GLU A 137 19.34 3.10 -17.74
N PHE A 138 18.74 3.38 -18.91
CA PHE A 138 19.03 2.68 -20.16
C PHE A 138 20.45 2.89 -20.69
N PHE A 139 21.01 4.10 -20.55
CA PHE A 139 22.33 4.43 -21.10
C PHE A 139 23.50 4.14 -20.17
N HIS A 140 23.26 4.06 -18.87
CA HIS A 140 24.32 3.90 -17.87
C HIS A 140 24.15 2.60 -17.07
N THR A 141 23.12 2.50 -16.23
CA THR A 141 22.95 1.37 -15.31
C THR A 141 22.78 0.04 -16.03
N VAL A 142 21.88 -0.06 -17.01
CA VAL A 142 21.64 -1.33 -17.74
C VAL A 142 22.91 -1.83 -18.45
N PRO A 143 23.69 -0.99 -19.16
CA PRO A 143 24.99 -1.39 -19.70
C PRO A 143 26.04 -1.78 -18.67
N ASP A 144 26.14 -1.06 -17.55
CA ASP A 144 27.13 -1.32 -16.50
C ASP A 144 26.86 -2.67 -15.80
N PHE A 145 25.59 -3.05 -15.68
CA PHE A 145 25.15 -4.34 -15.12
C PHE A 145 24.67 -5.33 -16.19
N LYS A 146 25.24 -5.25 -17.40
CA LYS A 146 24.82 -6.09 -18.53
C LYS A 146 24.90 -7.59 -18.20
N GLY A 147 23.75 -8.26 -18.29
CA GLY A 147 23.62 -9.68 -17.98
C GLY A 147 23.24 -9.99 -16.53
N ASN A 148 23.21 -8.97 -15.66
CA ASN A 148 22.71 -9.04 -14.28
C ASN A 148 21.44 -8.19 -14.08
N TYR A 149 21.21 -7.21 -14.97
CA TYR A 149 19.98 -6.42 -15.00
C TYR A 149 18.83 -7.17 -15.68
N LEU A 150 17.66 -7.29 -15.02
CA LEU A 150 16.44 -7.87 -15.59
C LEU A 150 15.25 -6.90 -15.55
N ALA A 151 14.38 -7.05 -16.55
CA ALA A 151 13.17 -6.26 -16.71
C ALA A 151 12.03 -7.15 -17.25
N SER A 152 11.44 -7.97 -16.39
CA SER A 152 10.38 -8.94 -16.73
C SER A 152 9.14 -8.28 -17.33
N ASN A 153 8.72 -7.14 -16.80
CA ASN A 153 7.49 -6.44 -17.19
C ASN A 153 7.71 -4.95 -17.52
N LEU A 154 8.93 -4.59 -17.94
CA LEU A 154 9.30 -3.19 -18.22
C LEU A 154 9.97 -3.03 -19.58
N ASP A 155 9.39 -2.16 -20.41
CA ASP A 155 9.88 -1.79 -21.73
C ASP A 155 10.26 -0.31 -21.77
N ILE A 156 11.10 0.04 -22.74
CA ILE A 156 11.51 1.41 -23.03
C ILE A 156 11.41 1.68 -24.52
N TYR A 157 10.99 2.89 -24.88
CA TYR A 157 11.19 3.41 -26.23
C TYR A 157 12.66 3.78 -26.38
N ASN A 158 13.41 2.97 -27.13
CA ASN A 158 14.84 3.18 -27.33
C ASN A 158 15.10 4.64 -27.77
N PRO A 159 15.84 5.44 -26.99
CA PRO A 159 15.92 6.88 -27.26
C PRO A 159 16.66 7.23 -28.56
N LYS A 160 17.38 6.25 -29.16
CA LYS A 160 18.06 6.41 -30.44
C LYS A 160 17.21 6.01 -31.65
N THR A 161 16.33 5.02 -31.49
CA THR A 161 15.57 4.43 -32.63
C THR A 161 14.07 4.70 -32.55
N GLY A 162 13.53 5.03 -31.38
CA GLY A 162 12.11 5.19 -31.11
C GLY A 162 11.32 3.88 -31.07
N VAL A 163 12.00 2.73 -31.14
CA VAL A 163 11.36 1.41 -31.10
C VAL A 163 11.16 0.98 -29.65
N LEU A 164 9.96 0.50 -29.32
CA LEU A 164 9.66 -0.10 -28.03
C LEU A 164 10.37 -1.46 -27.92
N GLU A 165 11.18 -1.63 -26.89
CA GLU A 165 11.92 -2.87 -26.62
C GLU A 165 12.02 -3.13 -25.11
N PRO A 166 12.22 -4.38 -24.68
CA PRO A 166 12.51 -4.66 -23.27
C PRO A 166 13.69 -3.83 -22.78
N LEU A 167 13.54 -3.20 -21.61
CA LEU A 167 14.62 -2.38 -21.04
C LEU A 167 15.90 -3.21 -20.81
N ALA A 168 15.71 -4.46 -20.42
CA ALA A 168 16.74 -5.47 -20.21
C ALA A 168 16.16 -6.88 -20.49
N PRO A 169 16.96 -7.96 -20.47
CA PRO A 169 16.43 -9.32 -20.60
C PRO A 169 15.31 -9.61 -19.57
N ARG A 170 14.30 -10.36 -20.00
CA ARG A 170 13.12 -10.68 -19.17
C ARG A 170 13.42 -11.65 -18.03
N PHE A 171 14.36 -12.56 -18.24
CA PHE A 171 14.78 -13.55 -17.26
C PHE A 171 16.25 -13.94 -17.48
N LYS A 172 16.86 -14.59 -16.47
CA LYS A 172 18.21 -15.15 -16.56
C LYS A 172 18.24 -16.54 -15.98
N LYS A 173 18.98 -17.43 -16.64
CA LYS A 173 19.38 -18.73 -16.09
C LYS A 173 20.87 -18.74 -15.86
N PHE A 174 21.29 -19.20 -14.70
CA PHE A 174 22.72 -19.29 -14.36
C PHE A 174 22.96 -20.37 -13.31
N THR A 175 24.23 -20.70 -13.11
CA THR A 175 24.66 -21.68 -12.11
C THR A 175 25.63 -21.00 -11.15
N THR A 176 25.43 -21.19 -9.85
CA THR A 176 26.31 -20.60 -8.83
C THR A 176 27.71 -21.20 -8.91
N LYS A 177 28.71 -20.42 -8.47
CA LYS A 177 30.12 -20.73 -8.70
C LYS A 177 30.60 -21.91 -7.85
N ASN A 178 30.28 -21.91 -6.56
CA ASN A 178 30.90 -22.81 -5.59
C ASN A 178 30.05 -24.06 -5.33
N GLN A 179 28.72 -23.91 -5.20
CA GLN A 179 27.79 -25.02 -4.98
C GLN A 179 27.23 -25.63 -6.26
N GLY A 180 27.23 -24.89 -7.38
CA GLY A 180 26.68 -25.39 -8.64
C GLY A 180 25.13 -25.44 -8.66
N ILE A 181 24.47 -24.51 -7.98
CA ILE A 181 23.01 -24.42 -7.89
C ILE A 181 22.48 -23.76 -9.17
N ARG A 182 21.54 -24.42 -9.86
CA ARG A 182 20.92 -23.93 -11.11
C ARG A 182 19.72 -23.04 -10.78
N ILE A 183 19.81 -21.78 -11.17
CA ILE A 183 18.87 -20.72 -10.80
C ILE A 183 18.19 -20.18 -12.05
N LEU A 184 16.86 -20.04 -11.97
CA LEU A 184 16.06 -19.21 -12.86
C LEU A 184 15.63 -17.95 -12.12
N ALA A 185 15.96 -16.77 -12.66
CA ALA A 185 15.67 -15.48 -12.05
C ALA A 185 14.77 -14.59 -12.92
N PHE A 186 13.83 -13.89 -12.27
CA PHE A 186 12.94 -12.88 -12.86
C PHE A 186 13.02 -11.55 -12.07
N GLY A 187 12.92 -10.42 -12.77
CA GLY A 187 12.97 -9.06 -12.20
C GLY A 187 11.70 -8.25 -12.49
N PHE A 188 10.77 -8.13 -11.54
CA PHE A 188 9.47 -7.45 -11.73
C PHE A 188 9.41 -6.05 -11.11
N LEU A 189 8.64 -5.16 -11.71
CA LEU A 189 8.15 -3.92 -11.09
C LEU A 189 6.68 -4.13 -10.71
N PHE A 190 6.19 -3.45 -9.67
CA PHE A 190 4.77 -3.45 -9.33
C PHE A 190 3.95 -2.82 -10.46
N ASP A 191 2.62 -2.89 -10.39
CA ASP A 191 1.72 -2.35 -11.41
C ASP A 191 1.69 -0.80 -11.37
N PHE A 192 2.81 -0.19 -11.77
CA PHE A 192 3.07 1.23 -11.71
C PHE A 192 2.57 1.95 -12.97
N THR A 193 1.75 2.98 -12.78
CA THR A 193 1.15 3.75 -13.89
C THR A 193 1.67 5.19 -13.99
N GLY A 194 2.60 5.59 -13.11
CA GLY A 194 3.10 6.98 -13.02
C GLY A 194 4.34 7.26 -13.87
N ASN A 195 4.73 6.34 -14.75
CA ASN A 195 5.95 6.44 -15.53
C ASN A 195 5.84 7.46 -16.68
N ALA A 196 6.97 8.00 -17.11
CA ALA A 196 7.05 8.87 -18.27
C ALA A 196 6.73 8.11 -19.57
N ASN A 197 6.22 8.82 -20.57
CA ASN A 197 5.74 8.25 -21.85
C ASN A 197 6.83 7.53 -22.69
N ASN A 198 8.09 7.58 -22.28
CA ASN A 198 9.19 6.85 -22.93
C ASN A 198 9.46 5.47 -22.33
N SER A 199 8.69 5.02 -21.34
CA SER A 199 8.67 3.65 -20.84
C SER A 199 7.26 3.05 -20.84
N LEU A 200 7.17 1.74 -20.72
CA LEU A 200 5.90 1.01 -20.59
C LEU A 200 6.06 -0.09 -19.55
N VAL A 201 5.24 -0.04 -18.51
CA VAL A 201 5.11 -1.09 -17.49
C VAL A 201 3.93 -1.98 -17.88
N HIS A 202 4.18 -3.28 -17.99
CA HIS A 202 3.13 -4.28 -18.18
C HIS A 202 2.66 -4.77 -16.82
N ARG A 203 1.36 -4.99 -16.67
CA ARG A 203 0.84 -5.52 -15.40
C ARG A 203 1.38 -6.91 -15.16
N VAL A 204 1.63 -7.24 -13.89
CA VAL A 204 2.10 -8.57 -13.49
C VAL A 204 1.09 -9.63 -13.94
N GLU A 205 -0.21 -9.35 -13.81
CA GLU A 205 -1.27 -10.26 -14.23
C GLU A 205 -1.27 -10.58 -15.73
N ASP A 206 -0.90 -9.61 -16.57
CA ASP A 206 -0.80 -9.82 -18.01
C ASP A 206 0.50 -10.58 -18.33
N THR A 207 1.61 -10.16 -17.71
CA THR A 207 2.96 -10.69 -17.98
C THR A 207 3.06 -12.18 -17.68
N VAL A 208 2.44 -12.67 -16.60
CA VAL A 208 2.49 -14.09 -16.23
C VAL A 208 1.75 -15.01 -17.22
N THR A 209 0.93 -14.45 -18.11
CA THR A 209 0.24 -15.18 -19.17
C THR A 209 1.02 -15.22 -20.49
N GLU A 210 2.12 -14.46 -20.60
CA GLU A 210 2.90 -14.36 -21.83
C GLU A 210 3.68 -15.65 -22.12
N GLU A 211 3.82 -15.96 -23.42
CA GLU A 211 4.46 -17.20 -23.88
C GLU A 211 5.91 -17.34 -23.38
N TRP A 212 6.69 -16.26 -23.36
CA TRP A 212 8.08 -16.31 -22.91
C TRP A 212 8.21 -16.67 -21.43
N PHE A 213 7.25 -16.23 -20.59
CA PHE A 213 7.27 -16.48 -19.15
C PHE A 213 6.95 -17.95 -18.88
N ILE A 214 5.89 -18.46 -19.53
CA ILE A 214 5.50 -19.87 -19.47
C ILE A 214 6.63 -20.75 -20.01
N GLU A 215 7.27 -20.38 -21.12
CA GLU A 215 8.38 -21.13 -21.71
C GLU A 215 9.62 -21.15 -20.79
N ALA A 216 9.94 -20.03 -20.14
CA ALA A 216 11.05 -19.96 -19.18
C ALA A 216 10.85 -20.95 -18.02
N LEU A 217 9.60 -21.10 -17.55
CA LEU A 217 9.18 -22.01 -16.47
C LEU A 217 9.03 -23.48 -16.89
N LYS A 218 9.06 -23.83 -18.18
CA LYS A 218 9.02 -25.26 -18.59
C LYS A 218 10.31 -26.03 -18.28
N ASP A 219 11.36 -25.33 -17.86
CA ASP A 219 12.62 -25.95 -17.50
C ASP A 219 12.51 -26.67 -16.16
N GLU A 220 12.60 -27.99 -16.19
CA GLU A 220 12.57 -28.85 -15.00
C GLU A 220 13.96 -29.00 -14.35
N ASP A 221 15.03 -28.51 -15.00
CA ASP A 221 16.41 -28.70 -14.56
C ASP A 221 16.89 -27.57 -13.63
N LEU A 222 16.05 -27.21 -12.65
CA LEU A 222 16.24 -26.08 -11.73
C LEU A 222 16.36 -26.54 -10.28
N ASP A 223 17.27 -25.90 -9.54
CA ASP A 223 17.44 -26.14 -8.11
C ASP A 223 16.78 -25.05 -7.24
N LEU A 224 16.63 -23.84 -7.80
CA LEU A 224 16.04 -22.68 -7.13
C LEU A 224 15.44 -21.71 -8.17
N ILE A 225 14.30 -21.12 -7.86
CA ILE A 225 13.75 -19.98 -8.60
C ILE A 225 13.92 -18.72 -7.74
N ILE A 226 14.42 -17.63 -8.32
CA ILE A 226 14.49 -16.32 -7.67
C ILE A 226 13.53 -15.36 -8.37
N VAL A 227 12.66 -14.73 -7.61
CA VAL A 227 11.81 -13.65 -8.10
C VAL A 227 12.16 -12.41 -7.31
N TYR A 228 12.81 -11.45 -7.94
CA TYR A 228 13.13 -10.19 -7.29
C TYR A 228 12.44 -9.04 -8.02
N GLY A 229 12.31 -7.91 -7.37
CA GLY A 229 11.56 -6.82 -7.94
C GLY A 229 11.32 -5.69 -6.98
N HIS A 230 11.06 -4.51 -7.54
CA HIS A 230 10.64 -3.35 -6.78
C HIS A 230 9.13 -3.48 -6.51
N VAL A 231 8.77 -4.39 -5.60
CA VAL A 231 7.41 -4.78 -5.28
C VAL A 231 7.33 -5.06 -3.79
N ASP A 232 6.27 -4.58 -3.13
CA ASP A 232 5.98 -4.92 -1.74
C ASP A 232 5.78 -6.45 -1.63
N ILE A 233 6.50 -7.12 -0.72
CA ILE A 233 6.47 -8.58 -0.59
C ILE A 233 5.10 -9.16 -0.18
N ARG A 234 4.20 -8.32 0.37
CA ARG A 234 2.84 -8.66 0.78
C ARG A 234 1.77 -8.29 -0.24
N SER A 235 2.15 -7.71 -1.37
CA SER A 235 1.26 -7.33 -2.47
C SER A 235 0.52 -8.50 -3.14
N GLU A 236 -0.54 -8.17 -3.89
CA GLU A 236 -1.27 -9.13 -4.74
C GLU A 236 -0.40 -9.62 -5.90
N GLU A 237 0.47 -8.76 -6.45
CA GLU A 237 1.41 -9.09 -7.52
C GLU A 237 2.34 -10.25 -7.13
N TYR A 238 2.96 -10.18 -5.94
CA TYR A 238 3.82 -11.27 -5.46
C TYR A 238 3.02 -12.52 -5.08
N ALA A 239 1.78 -12.37 -4.58
CA ALA A 239 0.89 -13.52 -4.38
C ALA A 239 0.53 -14.22 -5.70
N LEU A 240 0.31 -13.46 -6.77
CA LEU A 240 0.03 -13.98 -8.10
C LEU A 240 1.26 -14.67 -8.71
N LEU A 241 2.44 -14.05 -8.62
CA LEU A 241 3.70 -14.65 -9.07
C LEU A 241 4.00 -15.96 -8.33
N PHE A 242 3.85 -15.97 -7.00
CA PHE A 242 4.02 -17.17 -6.19
C PHE A 242 3.06 -18.28 -6.64
N SER A 243 1.75 -18.00 -6.69
CA SER A 243 0.76 -19.01 -7.05
C SER A 243 0.94 -19.54 -8.48
N THR A 244 1.31 -18.67 -9.42
CA THR A 244 1.57 -19.05 -10.81
C THR A 244 2.80 -19.96 -10.92
N ILE A 245 3.94 -19.55 -10.35
CA ILE A 245 5.17 -20.35 -10.40
C ILE A 245 4.97 -21.67 -9.66
N ARG A 246 4.37 -21.65 -8.46
CA ARG A 246 4.10 -22.85 -7.66
C ARG A 246 3.17 -23.84 -8.37
N SER A 247 2.27 -23.38 -9.26
CA SER A 247 1.41 -24.26 -10.07
C SER A 247 2.18 -25.08 -11.10
N MET A 248 3.33 -24.59 -11.57
CA MET A 248 4.21 -25.29 -12.52
C MET A 248 5.37 -26.00 -11.81
N HIS A 249 5.84 -25.42 -10.71
CA HIS A 249 6.98 -25.87 -9.89
C HIS A 249 6.52 -26.13 -8.45
N TRP A 250 5.78 -27.22 -8.26
CA TRP A 250 5.17 -27.54 -6.97
C TRP A 250 6.19 -27.82 -5.85
N ASP A 251 7.39 -28.31 -6.19
CA ASP A 251 8.40 -28.76 -5.21
C ASP A 251 9.67 -27.89 -5.16
N THR A 252 9.92 -27.07 -6.19
CA THR A 252 11.14 -26.27 -6.35
C THR A 252 11.14 -25.10 -5.35
N PRO A 253 12.22 -24.87 -4.59
CA PRO A 253 12.33 -23.69 -3.72
C PRO A 253 12.19 -22.39 -4.52
N ILE A 254 11.49 -21.38 -3.96
CA ILE A 254 11.31 -20.07 -4.59
C ILE A 254 11.68 -18.97 -3.59
N GLN A 255 12.69 -18.18 -3.92
CA GLN A 255 13.13 -17.06 -3.09
C GLN A 255 12.68 -15.73 -3.68
N PHE A 256 11.93 -14.94 -2.90
CA PHE A 256 11.50 -13.60 -3.29
C PHE A 256 12.36 -12.50 -2.65
N PHE A 257 12.59 -11.41 -3.38
CA PHE A 257 13.20 -10.17 -2.85
C PHE A 257 12.35 -8.98 -3.29
N GLY A 258 11.87 -8.17 -2.35
CA GLY A 258 11.00 -7.02 -2.62
C GLY A 258 11.62 -5.67 -2.26
N GLY A 259 10.80 -4.62 -2.33
CA GLY A 259 11.17 -3.24 -2.04
C GLY A 259 9.93 -2.34 -2.04
N HIS A 260 10.11 -1.05 -2.33
CA HIS A 260 9.06 -0.04 -2.51
C HIS A 260 8.42 0.46 -1.21
N SER A 261 8.16 -0.45 -0.26
CA SER A 261 7.40 -0.13 0.94
C SER A 261 8.26 0.41 2.10
N HIS A 262 9.58 0.53 1.88
CA HIS A 262 10.56 1.18 2.76
C HIS A 262 10.81 0.49 4.12
N ILE A 263 10.39 -0.77 4.30
CA ILE A 263 10.45 -1.46 5.60
C ILE A 263 11.37 -2.68 5.57
N ARG A 264 11.81 -3.09 6.76
CA ARG A 264 12.35 -4.43 7.00
C ARG A 264 11.15 -5.38 7.11
N ASP A 265 11.06 -6.39 6.26
CA ASP A 265 9.98 -7.38 6.32
C ASP A 265 10.43 -8.74 5.78
N TYR A 266 9.78 -9.79 6.27
CA TYR A 266 9.98 -11.16 5.85
C TYR A 266 8.65 -11.88 5.81
N LYS A 267 8.33 -12.46 4.65
CA LYS A 267 7.08 -13.18 4.41
C LYS A 267 7.35 -14.65 4.16
N ILE A 268 6.53 -15.52 4.74
CA ILE A 268 6.54 -16.95 4.46
C ILE A 268 5.32 -17.25 3.58
N PHE A 269 5.54 -17.65 2.32
CA PHE A 269 4.48 -18.11 1.44
C PHE A 269 4.13 -19.58 1.71
N ASP A 270 5.15 -20.43 1.83
CA ASP A 270 5.03 -21.83 2.20
C ASP A 270 6.36 -22.33 2.80
N SER A 271 6.46 -23.63 3.11
CA SER A 271 7.67 -24.22 3.68
C SER A 271 8.93 -24.19 2.79
N LYS A 272 8.79 -23.80 1.52
CA LYS A 272 9.83 -23.78 0.48
C LYS A 272 9.90 -22.43 -0.24
N SER A 273 9.19 -21.42 0.24
CA SER A 273 9.19 -20.10 -0.36
C SER A 273 8.94 -19.01 0.65
N VAL A 274 9.85 -18.04 0.63
CA VAL A 274 9.87 -16.89 1.52
C VAL A 274 10.25 -15.65 0.71
N ALA A 275 10.01 -14.48 1.28
CA ALA A 275 10.41 -13.19 0.72
C ALA A 275 11.17 -12.35 1.74
N LEU A 276 12.12 -11.55 1.28
CA LEU A 276 12.85 -10.56 2.07
C LEU A 276 12.63 -9.15 1.50
N GLU A 277 12.40 -8.18 2.37
CA GLU A 277 12.43 -6.74 2.08
C GLU A 277 13.39 -6.04 3.04
N SER A 278 14.24 -5.15 2.50
CA SER A 278 15.48 -4.75 3.17
C SER A 278 15.53 -3.26 3.55
N GLY A 279 14.39 -2.68 3.94
CA GLY A 279 14.34 -1.30 4.45
C GLY A 279 14.52 -0.25 3.36
N ARG A 280 15.34 0.77 3.64
CA ARG A 280 15.55 1.94 2.76
C ARG A 280 16.83 2.69 3.06
N TYR A 281 17.17 3.66 2.20
CA TYR A 281 18.08 4.79 2.42
C TYR A 281 19.49 4.40 2.86
N MET A 282 19.94 3.18 2.56
CA MET A 282 21.17 2.65 3.14
C MET A 282 21.16 2.68 4.68
N GLU A 283 20.01 2.44 5.30
CA GLU A 283 19.92 2.16 6.75
C GLU A 283 20.13 0.67 7.02
N THR A 284 19.81 -0.17 6.04
CA THR A 284 19.73 -1.62 6.19
C THR A 284 20.41 -2.33 5.03
N LEU A 285 21.20 -3.35 5.34
CA LEU A 285 21.61 -4.39 4.40
C LEU A 285 20.88 -5.68 4.76
N GLY A 286 20.03 -6.16 3.87
CA GLY A 286 19.36 -7.45 4.04
C GLY A 286 20.36 -8.59 3.91
N PHE A 287 20.27 -9.56 4.80
CA PHE A 287 20.97 -10.83 4.72
C PHE A 287 19.97 -11.97 4.80
N MET A 288 20.15 -12.94 3.91
CA MET A 288 19.38 -14.15 3.92
C MET A 288 20.25 -15.33 3.55
N SER A 289 19.90 -16.51 4.05
CA SER A 289 20.55 -17.74 3.67
C SER A 289 19.56 -18.88 3.49
N ILE A 290 19.95 -19.82 2.62
CA ILE A 290 19.23 -21.06 2.35
C ILE A 290 20.20 -22.20 2.58
N ASP A 291 19.76 -23.20 3.34
CA ASP A 291 20.47 -24.48 3.52
C ASP A 291 19.62 -25.64 3.02
N GLY A 292 20.27 -26.73 2.59
CA GLY A 292 19.60 -27.95 2.14
C GLY A 292 19.08 -27.91 0.70
N LEU A 293 19.61 -27.02 -0.15
CA LEU A 293 19.35 -27.03 -1.60
C LEU A 293 20.03 -28.24 -2.26
N SER A 294 19.32 -28.83 -3.22
CA SER A 294 19.93 -29.81 -4.14
C SER A 294 20.89 -29.08 -5.08
N ALA A 295 22.03 -29.69 -5.40
CA ALA A 295 22.98 -29.10 -6.33
C ALA A 295 23.71 -30.16 -7.17
N GLY A 296 24.17 -29.75 -8.36
CA GLY A 296 25.05 -30.55 -9.22
C GLY A 296 24.41 -31.75 -9.94
N GLY A 297 23.07 -31.83 -9.98
CA GLY A 297 22.35 -32.82 -10.80
C GLY A 297 22.44 -32.49 -12.29
N THR A 298 22.42 -33.50 -13.14
CA THR A 298 22.15 -33.37 -14.59
C THR A 298 21.23 -34.50 -15.02
N ASN A 299 20.66 -34.46 -16.22
CA ASN A 299 19.87 -35.56 -16.80
C ASN A 299 20.55 -36.95 -16.75
N ASN A 300 21.88 -37.01 -16.57
CA ASN A 300 22.66 -38.23 -16.50
C ASN A 300 23.35 -38.48 -15.14
N VAL A 301 23.23 -37.57 -14.17
CA VAL A 301 23.89 -37.65 -12.85
C VAL A 301 22.90 -37.19 -11.79
N ALA A 302 22.57 -38.08 -10.84
CA ALA A 302 21.65 -37.73 -9.76
C ALA A 302 22.21 -36.54 -8.93
N PRO A 303 21.38 -35.52 -8.61
CA PRO A 303 21.81 -34.40 -7.77
C PRO A 303 22.32 -34.92 -6.42
N VAL A 304 23.33 -34.25 -5.87
CA VAL A 304 23.79 -34.56 -4.52
C VAL A 304 22.75 -34.03 -3.54
N THR A 305 21.89 -34.91 -3.05
CA THR A 305 20.90 -34.55 -2.03
C THR A 305 21.66 -34.25 -0.74
N GLN A 306 21.64 -32.98 -0.30
CA GLN A 306 22.16 -32.65 1.03
C GLN A 306 21.26 -33.31 2.10
N LYS A 307 21.88 -33.84 3.16
CA LYS A 307 21.17 -34.59 4.21
C LYS A 307 20.28 -33.73 5.12
N SER A 308 20.32 -32.40 4.97
CA SER A 308 19.60 -31.42 5.80
C SER A 308 18.21 -31.10 5.24
N LYS A 309 17.28 -30.79 6.14
CA LYS A 309 15.96 -30.21 5.80
C LYS A 309 16.19 -28.81 5.21
N LEU A 310 15.45 -28.45 4.16
CA LEU A 310 15.47 -27.10 3.60
C LEU A 310 15.13 -26.07 4.69
N THR A 311 15.99 -25.07 4.88
CA THR A 311 15.79 -23.98 5.85
C THR A 311 16.13 -22.64 5.27
N PHE A 312 15.38 -21.62 5.67
CA PHE A 312 15.59 -20.22 5.31
C PHE A 312 15.85 -19.42 6.59
N SER A 313 16.82 -18.52 6.55
CA SER A 313 17.12 -17.62 7.68
C SER A 313 17.34 -16.19 7.19
N ARG A 314 17.03 -15.21 8.03
CA ARG A 314 17.07 -13.79 7.69
C ARG A 314 17.69 -12.91 8.78
N ARG A 315 18.29 -11.80 8.36
CA ARG A 315 18.98 -10.80 9.16
C ARG A 315 18.87 -9.45 8.46
N TYR A 316 18.50 -8.39 9.17
CA TYR A 316 18.65 -7.00 8.75
C TYR A 316 19.88 -6.42 9.45
N ILE A 317 20.90 -6.06 8.68
CA ILE A 317 22.16 -5.53 9.18
C ILE A 317 22.08 -4.00 9.16
N ASP A 318 22.32 -3.35 10.29
CA ASP A 318 22.50 -1.89 10.30
C ASP A 318 23.69 -1.49 9.44
N ASN A 319 23.50 -0.48 8.57
CA ASN A 319 24.55 -0.01 7.66
C ASN A 319 25.60 0.86 8.38
N ASN A 320 26.44 0.23 9.20
CA ASN A 320 27.56 0.88 9.85
C ASN A 320 28.79 -0.03 9.97
N LEU A 321 29.96 0.59 10.12
CA LEU A 321 31.23 -0.13 10.24
C LEU A 321 31.27 -1.09 11.44
N PHE A 322 30.54 -0.84 12.52
CA PHE A 322 30.56 -1.74 13.69
C PHE A 322 29.91 -3.09 13.35
N SER A 323 28.71 -3.07 12.75
CA SER A 323 28.04 -4.26 12.24
C SER A 323 28.83 -4.94 11.11
N MET A 324 29.30 -4.18 10.12
CA MET A 324 30.04 -4.76 8.99
C MET A 324 31.37 -5.41 9.40
N GLN A 325 32.11 -4.80 10.34
CA GLN A 325 33.35 -5.37 10.88
C GLN A 325 33.11 -6.68 11.62
N HIS A 326 32.07 -6.72 12.47
CA HIS A 326 31.67 -7.93 13.18
C HIS A 326 31.35 -9.07 12.20
N HIS A 327 30.44 -8.84 11.26
CA HIS A 327 29.96 -9.88 10.34
C HIS A 327 31.01 -10.34 9.32
N SER A 328 31.93 -9.47 8.93
CA SER A 328 33.07 -9.83 8.05
C SER A 328 34.25 -10.47 8.81
N GLY A 329 34.24 -10.45 10.14
CA GLY A 329 35.35 -10.90 10.98
C GLY A 329 36.62 -10.06 10.80
N LYS A 330 36.49 -8.80 10.37
CA LYS A 330 37.60 -7.87 10.18
C LYS A 330 37.60 -6.80 11.26
N ASP A 331 38.79 -6.41 11.72
CA ASP A 331 38.92 -5.23 12.59
C ASP A 331 39.01 -3.94 11.76
N ALA A 332 39.00 -2.79 12.43
CA ALA A 332 39.11 -1.48 11.79
C ALA A 332 40.37 -1.30 10.91
N LYS A 333 41.43 -2.08 11.12
CA LYS A 333 42.66 -2.00 10.30
C LYS A 333 42.56 -2.87 9.05
N GLY A 334 41.90 -4.01 9.15
CA GLY A 334 41.76 -5.00 8.07
C GLY A 334 40.47 -4.89 7.25
N PHE A 335 39.53 -4.05 7.65
CA PHE A 335 38.23 -3.94 6.98
C PHE A 335 38.28 -3.17 5.65
N ALA A 336 38.82 -1.95 5.62
CA ALA A 336 38.77 -1.15 4.40
C ALA A 336 39.68 -1.72 3.29
N THR A 337 39.08 -2.14 2.17
CA THR A 337 39.82 -2.57 0.98
C THR A 337 40.34 -1.35 0.20
N GLU A 338 41.36 -1.52 -0.65
CA GLU A 338 41.83 -0.39 -1.48
C GLU A 338 40.74 0.09 -2.44
N HIS A 339 39.99 -0.83 -3.05
CA HIS A 339 38.85 -0.51 -3.91
C HIS A 339 37.78 0.29 -3.15
N GLY A 340 37.35 -0.18 -1.98
CA GLY A 340 36.37 0.53 -1.16
C GLY A 340 36.82 1.93 -0.75
N LYS A 341 38.11 2.12 -0.41
CA LYS A 341 38.66 3.46 -0.11
C LYS A 341 38.62 4.39 -1.31
N GLU A 342 38.85 3.88 -2.51
CA GLU A 342 38.76 4.67 -3.75
C GLU A 342 37.32 5.11 -4.01
N VAL A 343 36.34 4.23 -3.76
CA VAL A 343 34.90 4.54 -3.86
C VAL A 343 34.48 5.59 -2.81
N SER A 344 34.82 5.41 -1.53
CA SER A 344 34.53 6.38 -0.47
C SER A 344 35.17 7.74 -0.77
N LYS A 345 36.38 7.76 -1.34
CA LYS A 345 37.01 8.99 -1.81
C LYS A 345 36.24 9.64 -2.96
N ALA A 346 35.80 8.86 -3.96
CA ALA A 346 35.01 9.39 -5.07
C ALA A 346 33.69 10.02 -4.60
N ILE A 347 33.04 9.42 -3.60
CA ILE A 347 31.87 10.00 -2.93
C ILE A 347 32.22 11.34 -2.27
N GLY A 348 33.30 11.38 -1.48
CA GLY A 348 33.75 12.62 -0.83
C GLY A 348 34.07 13.74 -1.83
N ASP A 349 34.77 13.40 -2.93
CA ASP A 349 35.08 14.32 -4.02
C ASP A 349 33.80 14.82 -4.72
N ALA A 350 32.81 13.94 -4.94
CA ALA A 350 31.51 14.31 -5.50
C ALA A 350 30.78 15.30 -4.59
N ARG A 351 30.67 15.00 -3.29
CA ARG A 351 30.05 15.87 -2.28
C ARG A 351 30.71 17.25 -2.25
N GLN A 352 32.04 17.29 -2.23
CA GLN A 352 32.80 18.54 -2.26
C GLN A 352 32.55 19.33 -3.54
N SER A 353 32.57 18.67 -4.71
CA SER A 353 32.37 19.31 -6.00
C SER A 353 30.97 19.91 -6.18
N LEU A 354 29.96 19.31 -5.54
CA LEU A 354 28.58 19.77 -5.53
C LEU A 354 28.30 20.83 -4.45
N GLY A 355 29.26 21.07 -3.54
CA GLY A 355 29.11 22.01 -2.44
C GLY A 355 28.06 21.58 -1.42
N LEU A 356 27.90 20.28 -1.16
CA LEU A 356 26.81 19.76 -0.33
C LEU A 356 26.89 20.19 1.15
N GLY A 357 28.07 20.60 1.61
CA GLY A 357 28.28 21.18 2.94
C GLY A 357 27.90 22.66 3.08
N GLU A 358 27.40 23.32 2.02
CA GLU A 358 26.92 24.71 2.08
C GLU A 358 25.80 24.85 3.12
N LEU A 359 25.97 25.76 4.07
CA LEU A 359 25.05 25.98 5.19
C LEU A 359 23.95 26.98 4.81
N TYR A 360 22.69 26.61 5.01
CA TYR A 360 21.54 27.50 4.82
C TYR A 360 20.96 28.01 6.14
N GLY A 361 21.02 27.20 7.22
CA GLY A 361 20.57 27.66 8.53
C GLY A 361 20.81 26.64 9.65
N CYS A 362 20.44 27.02 10.87
CA CYS A 362 20.55 26.19 12.06
C CYS A 362 19.17 25.79 12.59
N ALA A 363 18.72 24.56 12.34
CA ALA A 363 17.47 24.02 12.86
C ALA A 363 17.50 24.06 14.41
N PRO A 364 16.52 24.72 15.06
CA PRO A 364 16.55 24.94 16.51
C PRO A 364 16.21 23.68 17.32
N GLN A 365 15.56 22.71 16.71
CA GLN A 365 15.11 21.45 17.31
C GLN A 365 14.99 20.36 16.24
N ASP A 366 14.82 19.10 16.68
CA ASP A 366 14.48 18.00 15.78
C ASP A 366 13.02 18.15 15.31
N LEU A 367 12.79 17.92 14.02
CA LEU A 367 11.47 17.86 13.39
C LEU A 367 11.30 16.50 12.73
N TRP A 368 10.41 15.69 13.30
CA TRP A 368 10.18 14.32 12.92
C TRP A 368 9.05 14.20 11.89
N VAL A 369 9.25 13.34 10.90
CA VAL A 369 8.24 12.94 9.92
C VAL A 369 7.17 12.11 10.61
N SER A 370 7.57 10.98 11.22
CA SER A 370 6.64 10.00 11.80
C SER A 370 7.05 9.50 13.19
N ARG A 371 8.16 9.96 13.78
CA ARG A 371 8.58 9.58 15.16
C ARG A 371 7.90 10.41 16.26
N ARG A 372 7.06 11.39 15.86
CA ARG A 372 6.16 12.17 16.72
C ARG A 372 4.79 12.28 16.07
N PRO A 373 3.70 12.27 16.85
CA PRO A 373 2.36 12.37 16.29
C PRO A 373 2.16 13.75 15.64
N TYR A 374 1.42 13.82 14.55
CA TYR A 374 0.90 15.10 14.04
C TYR A 374 -0.43 15.42 14.75
N PRO A 375 -0.69 16.65 15.25
CA PRO A 375 0.11 17.87 15.12
C PRO A 375 0.97 18.24 16.36
N HIS A 376 1.96 17.43 16.73
CA HIS A 376 2.94 17.77 17.78
C HIS A 376 3.92 18.87 17.32
N ASN A 377 4.47 19.66 18.25
CA ASN A 377 5.39 20.77 17.93
C ASN A 377 6.73 20.30 17.32
N GLU A 378 7.14 19.07 17.61
CA GLU A 378 8.30 18.40 17.01
C GLU A 378 7.93 17.64 15.71
N SER A 379 6.71 17.77 15.17
CA SER A 379 6.37 17.21 13.86
C SER A 379 6.72 18.21 12.75
N ILE A 380 7.43 17.75 11.72
CA ILE A 380 7.76 18.57 10.55
C ILE A 380 6.51 19.10 9.85
N PHE A 381 5.41 18.35 9.90
CA PHE A 381 4.15 18.72 9.27
C PHE A 381 3.41 19.83 10.02
N THR A 382 3.56 19.88 11.35
CA THR A 382 3.08 21.01 12.15
C THR A 382 3.87 22.27 11.80
N TRP A 383 5.21 22.18 11.73
CA TRP A 383 6.05 23.30 11.30
C TRP A 383 5.72 23.79 9.88
N ILE A 384 5.48 22.86 8.93
CA ILE A 384 5.07 23.20 7.57
C ILE A 384 3.73 23.94 7.57
N GLY A 385 2.73 23.41 8.28
CA GLY A 385 1.36 23.94 8.30
C GLY A 385 1.19 25.24 9.08
N GLU A 386 1.98 25.45 10.14
CA GLU A 386 1.82 26.60 11.04
C GLU A 386 2.83 27.72 10.80
N GLN A 387 4.00 27.44 10.19
CA GLN A 387 5.07 28.42 10.03
C GLN A 387 5.49 28.58 8.58
N LEU A 388 6.05 27.53 7.96
CA LEU A 388 6.68 27.63 6.63
C LEU A 388 5.70 28.10 5.55
N LEU A 389 4.56 27.40 5.39
CA LEU A 389 3.58 27.74 4.36
C LEU A 389 2.89 29.08 4.65
N PRO A 390 2.32 29.34 5.85
CA PRO A 390 1.69 30.63 6.13
C PRO A 390 2.63 31.81 5.89
N GLN A 391 3.82 31.81 6.49
CA GLN A 391 4.73 32.96 6.44
C GLN A 391 5.30 33.20 5.03
N THR A 392 5.42 32.15 4.22
CA THR A 392 5.82 32.29 2.82
C THR A 392 4.69 32.89 1.98
N ILE A 393 3.49 32.34 2.07
CA ILE A 393 2.36 32.71 1.22
C ILE A 393 1.78 34.09 1.59
N GLU A 394 1.86 34.51 2.86
CA GLU A 394 1.47 35.87 3.31
C GLU A 394 2.24 37.00 2.63
N LYS A 395 3.45 36.71 2.11
CA LYS A 395 4.26 37.70 1.39
C LYS A 395 3.76 37.96 -0.02
N SER A 396 2.91 37.10 -0.56
CA SER A 396 2.37 37.27 -1.91
C SER A 396 1.49 38.52 -2.00
N GLU A 397 1.56 39.22 -3.14
CA GLU A 397 0.73 40.41 -3.40
C GLU A 397 -0.77 40.10 -3.23
N ARG A 398 -1.17 38.87 -3.56
CA ARG A 398 -2.55 38.42 -3.48
C ARG A 398 -3.09 38.34 -2.06
N ILE A 399 -2.30 37.83 -1.11
CA ILE A 399 -2.69 37.84 0.30
C ILE A 399 -2.58 39.26 0.89
N ARG A 400 -1.53 40.01 0.55
CA ARG A 400 -1.33 41.40 1.02
C ARG A 400 -2.44 42.37 0.61
N THR A 401 -3.13 42.10 -0.49
CA THR A 401 -4.27 42.90 -0.99
C THR A 401 -5.62 42.43 -0.44
N GLY A 402 -5.62 41.52 0.53
CA GLY A 402 -6.81 41.03 1.24
C GLY A 402 -7.34 39.68 0.75
N GLY A 403 -6.65 39.00 -0.16
CA GLY A 403 -6.97 37.63 -0.57
C GLY A 403 -6.73 36.61 0.54
N LYS A 404 -7.38 35.45 0.43
CA LYS A 404 -7.23 34.32 1.35
C LYS A 404 -6.87 33.06 0.58
N ALA A 405 -6.10 32.16 1.18
CA ALA A 405 -5.68 30.91 0.57
C ALA A 405 -5.76 29.71 1.52
N ILE A 406 -6.12 28.56 0.95
CA ILE A 406 -6.00 27.24 1.56
C ILE A 406 -4.85 26.53 0.83
N VAL A 407 -3.80 26.19 1.55
CA VAL A 407 -2.59 25.55 0.98
C VAL A 407 -2.53 24.09 1.41
N ILE A 408 -2.51 23.17 0.46
CA ILE A 408 -2.55 21.72 0.71
C ILE A 408 -1.26 21.06 0.20
N THR A 409 -0.61 20.25 1.02
CA THR A 409 0.52 19.44 0.57
C THR A 409 0.40 18.02 1.09
N ASN A 410 0.82 17.05 0.30
CA ASN A 410 0.84 15.67 0.72
C ASN A 410 2.02 15.40 1.66
N THR A 411 1.85 14.46 2.58
CA THR A 411 2.88 14.13 3.57
C THR A 411 4.06 13.39 2.96
N GLY A 412 3.84 12.61 1.90
CA GLY A 412 4.88 11.90 1.14
C GLY A 412 5.84 12.81 0.35
N ALA A 413 5.55 14.12 0.25
CA ALA A 413 6.49 15.10 -0.30
C ALA A 413 7.70 15.36 0.61
N ILE A 414 7.63 14.90 1.86
CA ILE A 414 8.71 14.96 2.85
C ILE A 414 9.27 13.56 3.03
N ARG A 415 10.57 13.40 2.82
CA ARG A 415 11.24 12.09 2.75
C ARG A 415 12.10 11.79 3.97
N PHE A 416 12.50 12.80 4.74
CA PHE A 416 13.43 12.63 5.85
C PHE A 416 13.24 13.67 6.95
N ASP A 417 13.70 13.32 8.16
CA ASP A 417 13.64 14.17 9.35
C ASP A 417 14.61 15.37 9.23
N ILE A 418 14.31 16.46 9.95
CA ILE A 418 15.28 17.55 10.16
C ILE A 418 15.83 17.40 11.57
N PHE A 419 17.12 17.13 11.69
CA PHE A 419 17.80 17.11 12.99
C PHE A 419 18.20 18.52 13.42
N LYS A 420 18.17 18.77 14.73
CA LYS A 420 18.68 19.98 15.37
C LYS A 420 20.13 20.21 14.94
N GLY A 421 20.45 21.45 14.55
CA GLY A 421 21.77 21.85 14.09
C GLY A 421 21.80 22.21 12.62
N THR A 422 22.88 21.86 11.92
CA THR A 422 23.13 22.35 10.56
C THR A 422 22.11 21.84 9.55
N PHE A 423 21.42 22.76 8.86
CA PHE A 423 20.63 22.50 7.66
C PHE A 423 21.46 22.93 6.45
N THR A 424 21.97 21.95 5.69
CA THR A 424 22.87 22.20 4.55
C THR A 424 22.17 21.99 3.22
N LYS A 425 22.90 22.26 2.14
CA LYS A 425 22.50 21.88 0.78
C LYS A 425 22.24 20.39 0.62
N ASP A 426 22.92 19.54 1.38
CA ASP A 426 22.59 18.11 1.44
C ASP A 426 21.20 17.90 2.09
N THR A 427 20.99 18.48 3.28
CA THR A 427 19.75 18.35 4.06
C THR A 427 18.51 18.73 3.27
N LYS A 428 18.57 19.80 2.45
CA LYS A 428 17.38 20.20 1.67
C LYS A 428 16.88 19.12 0.71
N PHE A 429 17.80 18.38 0.07
CA PHE A 429 17.43 17.29 -0.84
C PHE A 429 17.04 16.02 -0.07
N LEU A 430 17.63 15.77 1.11
CA LEU A 430 17.19 14.67 1.97
C LEU A 430 15.73 14.84 2.41
N VAL A 431 15.36 16.05 2.83
CA VAL A 431 14.03 16.35 3.37
C VAL A 431 12.98 16.44 2.28
N SER A 432 13.27 17.16 1.19
CA SER A 432 12.34 17.33 0.07
C SER A 432 13.10 17.32 -1.26
N PRO A 433 13.32 16.16 -1.89
CA PRO A 433 14.09 16.05 -3.15
C PRO A 433 13.30 16.48 -4.40
N PHE A 434 11.97 16.63 -4.26
CA PHE A 434 11.07 16.75 -5.40
C PHE A 434 11.12 18.14 -6.05
N THR A 435 11.08 18.15 -7.38
CA THR A 435 11.07 19.39 -8.17
C THR A 435 9.68 20.01 -8.30
N SER A 436 8.67 19.45 -7.64
CA SER A 436 7.28 19.90 -7.72
C SER A 436 7.12 21.32 -7.19
N SER A 437 6.46 22.17 -7.97
CA SER A 437 6.13 23.53 -7.58
C SER A 437 4.86 23.59 -6.74
N ILE A 438 4.58 24.73 -6.10
CA ILE A 438 3.23 25.02 -5.61
C ILE A 438 2.42 25.60 -6.78
N ARG A 439 1.22 25.07 -6.99
CA ARG A 439 0.23 25.59 -7.95
C ARG A 439 -0.98 26.12 -7.21
N TYR A 440 -1.80 26.91 -7.89
CA TYR A 440 -3.03 27.41 -7.31
C TYR A 440 -4.15 27.62 -8.33
N ILE A 441 -5.38 27.50 -7.84
CA ILE A 441 -6.62 27.83 -8.56
C ILE A 441 -7.22 29.07 -7.91
N LYS A 442 -7.61 30.03 -8.74
CA LYS A 442 -8.15 31.32 -8.31
C LYS A 442 -9.61 31.21 -7.90
N ASP A 443 -9.96 31.93 -6.83
CA ASP A 443 -11.33 32.33 -6.52
C ASP A 443 -12.31 31.13 -6.44
N VAL A 444 -11.89 30.06 -5.78
CA VAL A 444 -12.71 28.86 -5.53
C VAL A 444 -13.69 29.17 -4.38
N PRO A 445 -14.98 28.81 -4.48
CA PRO A 445 -15.92 29.02 -3.38
C PRO A 445 -15.42 28.41 -2.07
N TYR A 446 -15.38 29.18 -0.98
CA TYR A 446 -14.80 28.71 0.30
C TYR A 446 -15.49 27.45 0.85
N LYS A 447 -16.82 27.36 0.69
CA LYS A 447 -17.61 26.18 1.09
C LYS A 447 -17.15 24.89 0.40
N VAL A 448 -16.64 25.00 -0.83
CA VAL A 448 -16.06 23.88 -1.56
C VAL A 448 -14.61 23.67 -1.13
N ALA A 449 -13.79 24.73 -1.18
CA ALA A 449 -12.37 24.68 -0.86
C ALA A 449 -12.07 24.09 0.53
N SER A 450 -12.87 24.43 1.54
CA SER A 450 -12.74 23.95 2.92
C SER A 450 -12.99 22.44 3.09
N GLN A 451 -13.60 21.77 2.11
CA GLN A 451 -13.89 20.33 2.15
C GLN A 451 -12.85 19.48 1.42
N VAL A 452 -11.96 20.09 0.62
CA VAL A 452 -10.97 19.38 -0.20
C VAL A 452 -10.05 18.51 0.66
N LEU A 453 -9.48 19.05 1.73
CA LEU A 453 -8.60 18.29 2.63
C LEU A 453 -9.31 17.06 3.21
N LYS A 454 -10.58 17.22 3.61
CA LYS A 454 -11.37 16.11 4.16
C LYS A 454 -11.47 14.99 3.14
N LEU A 455 -11.80 15.28 1.89
CA LEU A 455 -11.89 14.26 0.84
C LEU A 455 -10.54 13.59 0.55
N LEU A 456 -9.45 14.34 0.53
CA LEU A 456 -8.10 13.80 0.32
C LEU A 456 -7.64 12.88 1.46
N ASN A 457 -8.16 13.08 2.67
CA ASN A 457 -7.79 12.32 3.88
C ASN A 457 -8.84 11.26 4.31
N SER A 458 -10.00 11.18 3.64
CA SER A 458 -11.06 10.24 4.01
C SER A 458 -11.03 9.00 3.13
N GLU A 459 -11.53 7.89 3.67
CA GLU A 459 -11.91 6.72 2.89
C GLU A 459 -13.11 7.09 2.02
N GLY A 460 -12.91 7.16 0.70
CA GLY A 460 -13.89 7.70 -0.23
C GLY A 460 -13.43 7.55 -1.68
N PRO A 461 -14.14 8.15 -2.64
CA PRO A 461 -13.91 7.89 -4.07
C PRO A 461 -12.50 8.27 -4.54
N ILE A 462 -11.88 9.28 -3.92
CA ILE A 462 -10.49 9.64 -4.22
C ILE A 462 -9.51 8.57 -3.75
N MET A 463 -9.74 7.98 -2.58
CA MET A 463 -8.89 6.91 -2.06
C MET A 463 -8.99 5.66 -2.94
N LEU A 464 -10.19 5.32 -3.45
CA LEU A 464 -10.38 4.22 -4.39
C LEU A 464 -9.59 4.43 -5.69
N GLU A 465 -9.70 5.62 -6.29
CA GLU A 465 -8.94 5.99 -7.50
C GLU A 465 -7.41 5.98 -7.24
N MET A 466 -6.98 6.37 -6.04
CA MET A 466 -5.57 6.27 -5.63
C MET A 466 -5.11 4.82 -5.50
N MET A 467 -5.93 3.94 -4.92
CA MET A 467 -5.64 2.51 -4.81
C MET A 467 -5.58 1.85 -6.19
N GLU A 468 -6.53 2.14 -7.09
CA GLU A 468 -6.53 1.60 -8.46
C GLU A 468 -5.31 2.04 -9.29
N SER A 469 -4.70 3.18 -8.94
CA SER A 469 -3.49 3.69 -9.60
C SER A 469 -2.20 3.48 -8.80
N ASN A 470 -2.25 2.71 -7.71
CA ASN A 470 -1.12 2.47 -6.79
C ASN A 470 -0.42 3.79 -6.36
N ALA A 471 -1.19 4.86 -6.18
CA ALA A 471 -0.67 6.18 -5.86
C ALA A 471 -0.61 6.39 -4.34
N LEU A 472 0.61 6.60 -3.82
CA LEU A 472 0.84 6.89 -2.41
C LEU A 472 1.03 8.39 -2.18
N LEU A 473 0.16 9.01 -1.37
CA LEU A 473 0.30 10.40 -0.95
C LEU A 473 1.09 10.56 0.36
N GLN A 474 1.40 9.46 1.02
CA GLN A 474 2.13 9.42 2.29
C GLN A 474 3.53 8.87 2.10
N PRO A 475 4.42 8.99 3.10
CA PRO A 475 5.65 8.21 3.12
C PRO A 475 5.34 6.70 2.96
N PRO A 476 6.09 5.96 2.13
CA PRO A 476 5.79 4.55 1.85
C PRO A 476 5.72 3.69 3.11
N GLU A 477 6.61 3.91 4.08
CA GLU A 477 6.64 3.18 5.35
C GLU A 477 5.37 3.40 6.18
N VAL A 478 4.76 4.59 6.10
CA VAL A 478 3.51 4.89 6.82
C VAL A 478 2.33 4.19 6.13
N SER A 479 2.34 4.15 4.80
CA SER A 479 1.33 3.43 4.02
C SER A 479 1.42 1.92 4.25
N ALA A 480 2.63 1.36 4.22
CA ALA A 480 2.91 -0.05 4.50
C ALA A 480 2.47 -0.46 5.90
N ALA A 481 2.70 0.41 6.89
CA ALA A 481 2.37 0.17 8.28
C ALA A 481 0.85 0.19 8.56
N ARG A 482 0.04 0.89 7.76
CA ARG A 482 -1.44 0.83 7.85
C ARG A 482 -1.97 -0.60 7.66
N TYR A 483 -1.37 -1.35 6.74
CA TYR A 483 -1.76 -2.74 6.44
C TYR A 483 -1.02 -3.77 7.30
N ARG A 484 -0.01 -3.32 8.06
CA ARG A 484 0.84 -4.14 8.93
C ARG A 484 0.80 -3.57 10.34
N ARG A 485 -0.30 -3.82 11.06
CA ARG A 485 -0.56 -3.26 12.40
C ARG A 485 0.59 -3.44 13.40
N GLN A 486 1.43 -4.46 13.24
CA GLN A 486 2.60 -4.68 14.09
C GLN A 486 3.71 -3.61 13.95
N LEU A 487 3.70 -2.85 12.84
CA LEU A 487 4.63 -1.74 12.57
C LEU A 487 4.15 -0.40 13.16
N LEU A 488 2.87 -0.29 13.51
CA LEU A 488 2.29 0.89 14.16
C LEU A 488 1.95 0.56 15.61
N ASN A 489 2.38 1.39 16.55
CA ASN A 489 1.81 1.30 17.89
C ASN A 489 0.42 1.96 17.89
N ALA A 490 -0.62 1.14 18.03
CA ALA A 490 -1.90 1.56 18.59
C ALA A 490 -1.75 1.83 20.10
N GLN A 491 -0.89 2.77 20.48
CA GLN A 491 -0.81 3.30 21.83
C GLN A 491 -0.66 4.83 21.77
N ALA A 492 -1.79 5.48 21.50
CA ALA A 492 -2.03 6.83 21.99
C ALA A 492 -2.31 6.76 23.50
N ASN A 493 -1.35 6.32 24.31
CA ASN A 493 -1.42 6.37 25.77
C ASN A 493 -0.01 6.26 26.36
N ALA A 494 0.66 7.40 26.55
CA ALA A 494 1.36 7.78 27.78
C ALA A 494 2.33 8.93 27.49
N PHE A 495 2.17 10.01 28.25
CA PHE A 495 3.31 10.84 28.62
C PHE A 495 4.41 9.93 29.16
N ALA A 496 5.48 9.73 28.40
CA ALA A 496 6.73 9.24 28.96
C ALA A 496 7.27 10.35 29.88
N SER A 497 6.82 10.33 31.14
CA SER A 497 7.56 10.99 32.21
C SER A 497 8.84 10.18 32.45
N PRO A 498 10.00 10.83 32.67
CA PRO A 498 11.26 10.13 32.84
C PRO A 498 11.29 9.47 34.22
N GLN A 499 10.96 8.18 34.31
CA GLN A 499 11.18 7.41 35.52
C GLN A 499 12.29 6.37 35.33
N GLN A 500 13.41 6.70 35.97
CA GLN A 500 14.39 5.74 36.47
C GLN A 500 13.70 4.62 37.26
N GLY A 501 14.17 3.39 37.07
CA GLY A 501 14.33 2.43 38.18
C GLY A 501 13.73 1.04 37.98
N GLN A 502 14.53 0.10 37.50
CA GLN A 502 14.96 -1.08 38.27
C GLN A 502 16.05 -1.83 37.51
N THR A 503 17.28 -1.82 38.04
CA THR A 503 18.38 -2.65 37.56
C THR A 503 18.39 -3.98 38.34
N PRO A 504 18.42 -5.15 37.69
CA PRO A 504 18.60 -6.42 38.40
C PRO A 504 19.94 -6.44 39.14
N LEU A 505 19.91 -6.83 40.42
CA LEU A 505 21.12 -7.09 41.22
C LEU A 505 21.86 -8.31 40.66
N GLY A 506 22.81 -8.05 39.75
CA GLY A 506 23.65 -9.11 39.17
C GLY A 506 24.57 -8.69 38.01
N ALA A 507 24.48 -7.45 37.49
CA ALA A 507 25.36 -7.01 36.41
C ALA A 507 26.80 -6.82 36.90
N SER A 508 27.68 -7.75 36.54
CA SER A 508 29.12 -7.61 36.67
C SER A 508 29.76 -7.58 35.29
N SER A 509 30.57 -6.54 35.07
CA SER A 509 31.43 -6.23 33.93
C SER A 509 30.78 -5.90 32.56
N GLY A 510 30.57 -4.59 32.33
CA GLY A 510 30.67 -3.99 31.00
C GLY A 510 29.39 -3.83 30.18
N ASP A 511 28.26 -3.46 30.79
CA ASP A 511 26.97 -3.31 30.11
C ASP A 511 27.07 -2.30 28.93
N ILE A 512 27.02 -2.83 27.70
CA ILE A 512 26.89 -2.05 26.47
C ILE A 512 25.43 -1.58 26.40
N GLN A 513 25.23 -0.26 26.43
CA GLN A 513 23.91 0.37 26.41
C GLN A 513 23.27 0.23 25.01
N THR A 514 22.02 -0.25 24.96
CA THR A 514 21.19 -0.25 23.75
C THR A 514 20.78 1.19 23.37
N PHE A 515 20.42 1.42 22.11
CA PHE A 515 19.97 2.72 21.62
C PHE A 515 18.80 2.57 20.63
N PRO A 516 18.00 3.64 20.38
CA PRO A 516 16.86 3.58 19.48
C PRO A 516 17.23 3.12 18.06
N GLY A 517 16.52 2.13 17.55
CA GLY A 517 16.65 1.58 16.20
C GLY A 517 15.46 0.69 15.84
N TYR A 518 15.55 -0.02 14.71
CA TYR A 518 14.49 -0.92 14.28
C TYR A 518 14.39 -2.16 15.17
N THR A 519 13.16 -2.54 15.54
CA THR A 519 12.83 -3.80 16.21
C THR A 519 11.74 -4.51 15.41
N THR A 520 12.16 -5.08 14.30
CA THR A 520 11.33 -5.66 13.25
C THR A 520 10.62 -6.91 13.75
N LYS A 521 9.32 -6.99 13.49
CA LYS A 521 8.48 -8.18 13.67
C LYS A 521 7.94 -8.59 12.32
N ASP A 522 8.23 -9.81 11.92
CA ASP A 522 7.85 -10.38 10.62
C ASP A 522 7.39 -11.84 10.79
N ASP A 523 7.11 -12.56 9.69
CA ASP A 523 6.56 -13.92 9.75
C ASP A 523 7.50 -14.93 10.45
N ALA A 524 8.79 -14.61 10.56
CA ALA A 524 9.80 -15.43 11.26
C ALA A 524 10.05 -14.99 12.71
N GLY A 525 9.33 -13.98 13.23
CA GLY A 525 9.43 -13.50 14.61
C GLY A 525 10.10 -12.14 14.73
N ALA A 526 10.76 -11.88 15.86
CA ALA A 526 11.27 -10.56 16.26
C ALA A 526 12.81 -10.49 16.42
N ASP A 527 13.51 -11.53 16.00
CA ASP A 527 14.97 -11.64 16.09
C ASP A 527 15.69 -11.18 14.82
N GLY A 528 14.96 -10.48 13.95
CA GLY A 528 15.35 -10.10 12.61
C GLY A 528 16.38 -8.99 12.49
N ASP A 529 16.69 -8.16 13.51
CA ASP A 529 17.63 -6.99 13.46
C ASP A 529 18.98 -7.21 14.18
N ASP A 530 20.10 -6.84 13.58
CA ASP A 530 21.40 -7.45 13.93
C ASP A 530 21.90 -6.89 15.22
N THR A 531 21.70 -5.60 15.32
CA THR A 531 21.85 -4.83 16.50
C THR A 531 20.61 -4.98 17.37
N ILE A 532 20.84 -5.25 18.65
CA ILE A 532 19.77 -5.23 19.65
C ILE A 532 19.48 -3.77 20.00
N HIS A 533 18.33 -3.28 19.53
CA HIS A 533 17.90 -1.89 19.71
C HIS A 533 16.87 -1.70 20.82
N GLU A 534 16.74 -0.44 21.25
CA GLU A 534 15.50 0.05 21.86
C GLU A 534 14.50 0.39 20.75
N PRO A 535 13.22 0.05 20.89
CA PRO A 535 12.23 0.25 19.82
C PRO A 535 12.02 1.73 19.50
N ILE A 536 11.95 2.07 18.21
CA ILE A 536 11.46 3.37 17.73
C ILE A 536 9.95 3.29 17.52
N THR A 537 9.23 4.33 17.96
CA THR A 537 7.78 4.46 17.73
C THR A 537 7.52 5.26 16.46
N PHE A 538 6.67 4.72 15.58
CA PHE A 538 6.15 5.39 14.40
C PHE A 538 4.66 5.72 14.58
N TYR A 539 4.24 6.89 14.12
CA TYR A 539 2.88 7.40 14.20
C TYR A 539 2.25 7.53 12.82
N ASN A 540 0.95 7.29 12.74
CA ASN A 540 0.17 7.52 11.53
C ASN A 540 0.16 8.99 11.13
N LEU A 541 0.15 9.20 9.82
CA LEU A 541 0.00 10.52 9.21
C LEU A 541 -1.32 10.57 8.41
N PRO A 542 -1.83 11.78 8.12
CA PRO A 542 -2.83 11.97 7.07
C PRO A 542 -2.18 11.91 5.66
N ASN A 543 -2.99 11.77 4.61
CA ASN A 543 -2.51 11.85 3.22
C ASN A 543 -1.95 13.24 2.91
N CYS A 544 -2.69 14.27 3.33
CA CYS A 544 -2.37 15.67 3.14
C CYS A 544 -2.54 16.47 4.43
N ILE A 545 -1.81 17.57 4.53
CA ILE A 545 -1.99 18.61 5.54
C ILE A 545 -2.44 19.92 4.89
N GLN A 546 -2.96 20.84 5.69
CA GLN A 546 -3.47 22.13 5.23
C GLN A 546 -2.92 23.28 6.07
N ALA A 547 -2.60 24.39 5.40
CA ALA A 547 -2.34 25.69 6.01
C ALA A 547 -3.39 26.71 5.52
N ASN A 548 -3.96 27.48 6.45
CA ASN A 548 -4.90 28.56 6.13
C ASN A 548 -4.17 29.91 6.21
N VAL A 549 -4.24 30.70 5.14
CA VAL A 549 -3.45 31.93 5.00
C VAL A 549 -4.37 33.12 4.73
N GLY A 550 -4.13 34.24 5.42
CA GLY A 550 -4.97 35.45 5.31
C GLY A 550 -6.27 35.41 6.13
N PHE A 551 -6.39 34.48 7.08
CA PHE A 551 -7.50 34.41 8.05
C PHE A 551 -7.06 35.02 9.38
N SER A 552 -7.81 35.98 9.94
CA SER A 552 -7.49 36.60 11.23
C SER A 552 -7.74 35.63 12.40
N GLY A 553 -6.77 35.51 13.32
CA GLY A 553 -6.71 34.45 14.34
C GLY A 553 -7.78 34.47 15.44
N SER A 554 -8.20 33.26 15.82
CA SER A 554 -8.80 32.83 17.08
C SER A 554 -9.84 33.76 17.74
N ASN A 555 -11.01 33.88 17.14
CA ASN A 555 -12.32 33.74 17.79
C ASN A 555 -13.39 34.11 16.78
N GLU A 556 -14.38 33.24 16.64
CA GLU A 556 -15.61 33.42 15.86
C GLU A 556 -15.45 33.45 14.33
N ARG A 557 -16.03 32.43 13.69
CA ARG A 557 -16.97 32.43 12.55
C ARG A 557 -17.21 33.68 11.67
N ASP A 558 -16.35 34.69 11.64
CA ASP A 558 -16.63 35.92 10.90
C ASP A 558 -15.86 36.03 9.58
N GLN A 559 -16.70 36.01 8.54
CA GLN A 559 -16.46 36.18 7.10
C GLN A 559 -15.71 35.01 6.45
N GLU A 560 -16.43 33.88 6.30
CA GLU A 560 -16.21 32.98 5.16
C GLU A 560 -16.01 33.87 3.93
N ALA A 561 -14.78 33.98 3.45
CA ALA A 561 -14.59 34.70 2.20
C ALA A 561 -15.46 33.98 1.17
N GLU A 562 -16.18 34.72 0.33
CA GLU A 562 -17.02 34.12 -0.70
C GLU A 562 -16.18 33.15 -1.55
N THR A 563 -14.92 33.53 -1.80
CA THR A 563 -13.93 32.75 -2.53
C THR A 563 -12.56 32.77 -1.84
N VAL A 564 -11.78 31.70 -2.06
CA VAL A 564 -10.38 31.57 -1.63
C VAL A 564 -9.55 30.96 -2.75
N ASP A 565 -8.24 31.15 -2.67
CA ASP A 565 -7.32 30.39 -3.51
C ASP A 565 -7.10 29.00 -2.94
N VAL A 566 -7.24 27.98 -3.78
CA VAL A 566 -6.81 26.62 -3.44
C VAL A 566 -5.42 26.43 -4.00
N MET A 567 -4.42 26.47 -3.13
CA MET A 567 -3.02 26.25 -3.46
C MET A 567 -2.63 24.82 -3.08
N TYR A 568 -1.79 24.18 -3.88
CA TYR A 568 -1.39 22.79 -3.63
C TYR A 568 -0.03 22.44 -4.24
N ASN A 569 0.64 21.43 -3.68
CA ASN A 569 1.81 20.83 -4.31
C ASN A 569 1.43 20.22 -5.67
N GLU A 570 2.18 20.52 -6.72
CA GLU A 570 1.90 20.09 -8.10
C GLU A 570 1.72 18.56 -8.23
N PHE A 571 2.40 17.79 -7.39
CA PHE A 571 2.26 16.33 -7.35
C PHE A 571 0.83 15.87 -7.09
N ILE A 572 0.07 16.60 -6.24
CA ILE A 572 -1.32 16.23 -5.90
C ILE A 572 -2.37 16.89 -6.78
N GLN A 573 -1.98 17.52 -7.88
CA GLN A 573 -2.90 18.26 -8.73
C GLN A 573 -4.07 17.40 -9.24
N LYS A 574 -3.80 16.16 -9.70
CA LYS A 574 -4.86 15.22 -10.16
C LYS A 574 -5.92 15.06 -9.08
N TRP A 575 -5.49 14.84 -7.84
CA TRP A 575 -6.36 14.56 -6.70
C TRP A 575 -7.12 15.79 -6.23
N VAL A 576 -6.50 16.97 -6.26
CA VAL A 576 -7.18 18.23 -5.94
C VAL A 576 -8.25 18.56 -6.97
N LEU A 577 -7.95 18.42 -8.26
CA LEU A 577 -8.95 18.65 -9.33
C LEU A 577 -10.11 17.66 -9.23
N LEU A 578 -9.82 16.38 -8.96
CA LEU A 578 -10.83 15.36 -8.74
C LEU A 578 -11.69 15.66 -7.50
N ALA A 579 -11.08 16.10 -6.40
CA ALA A 579 -11.81 16.50 -5.19
C ALA A 579 -12.76 17.69 -5.44
N LEU A 580 -12.31 18.69 -6.19
CA LEU A 580 -13.14 19.84 -6.55
C LEU A 580 -14.31 19.40 -7.45
N GLU A 581 -14.06 18.53 -8.43
CA GLU A 581 -15.12 17.99 -9.29
C GLU A 581 -16.17 17.20 -8.48
N TYR A 582 -15.74 16.36 -7.53
CA TYR A 582 -16.65 15.67 -6.60
C TYR A 582 -17.50 16.62 -5.76
N LEU A 583 -16.98 17.80 -5.43
CA LEU A 583 -17.69 18.84 -4.67
C LEU A 583 -18.55 19.75 -5.57
N GLY A 584 -18.68 19.43 -6.86
CA GLY A 584 -19.49 20.18 -7.82
C GLY A 584 -18.79 21.38 -8.45
N GLU A 585 -17.48 21.53 -8.26
CA GLU A 585 -16.67 22.63 -8.75
C GLU A 585 -15.67 22.13 -9.80
N LYS A 586 -16.10 22.07 -11.07
CA LYS A 586 -15.27 21.53 -12.14
C LYS A 586 -14.17 22.52 -12.53
N ARG A 587 -12.91 22.10 -12.38
CA ARG A 587 -11.70 22.84 -12.77
C ARG A 587 -10.80 21.96 -13.64
N ALA A 588 -10.09 22.57 -14.58
CA ALA A 588 -9.18 21.88 -15.48
C ALA A 588 -7.73 22.33 -15.27
N LEU A 589 -6.79 21.65 -15.94
CA LEU A 589 -5.36 21.95 -15.82
C LEU A 589 -5.04 23.40 -16.21
N GLU A 590 -5.77 23.94 -17.19
CA GLU A 590 -5.61 25.29 -17.73
C GLU A 590 -6.02 26.38 -16.73
N ASP A 591 -6.84 26.04 -15.73
CA ASP A 591 -7.28 26.95 -14.66
C ASP A 591 -6.20 27.15 -13.58
N THR A 592 -5.14 26.36 -13.62
CA THR A 592 -4.10 26.30 -12.59
C THR A 592 -2.91 27.19 -12.95
N GLN A 593 -2.36 27.91 -11.97
CA GLN A 593 -1.20 28.78 -12.16
C GLN A 593 -0.07 28.38 -11.22
N ALA A 594 1.18 28.50 -11.69
CA ALA A 594 2.35 28.28 -10.85
C ALA A 594 2.51 29.43 -9.86
N PHE A 595 2.76 29.11 -8.59
CA PHE A 595 3.13 30.09 -7.56
C PHE A 595 4.62 30.45 -7.67
N ASP A 596 4.96 31.70 -7.35
CA ASP A 596 6.34 32.22 -7.31
C ASP A 596 7.21 31.81 -8.52
N ASN A 597 6.70 32.01 -9.73
CA ASN A 597 7.36 31.65 -11.00
C ASN A 597 7.73 30.16 -11.14
N GLY A 598 7.00 29.26 -10.47
CA GLY A 598 7.23 27.82 -10.53
C GLY A 598 8.39 27.35 -9.66
N LYS A 599 8.75 28.12 -8.61
CA LYS A 599 9.73 27.69 -7.62
C LYS A 599 9.31 26.36 -6.98
N SER A 600 10.27 25.47 -6.78
CA SER A 600 10.04 24.17 -6.15
C SER A 600 9.70 24.33 -4.67
N PHE A 601 8.96 23.37 -4.10
CA PHE A 601 8.72 23.35 -2.66
C PHE A 601 10.02 23.28 -1.85
N THR A 602 11.04 22.58 -2.36
CA THR A 602 12.39 22.51 -1.79
C THR A 602 13.04 23.88 -1.66
N ASP A 603 12.96 24.70 -2.72
CA ASP A 603 13.56 26.04 -2.71
C ASP A 603 12.77 27.00 -1.80
N ILE A 604 11.44 26.89 -1.78
CA ILE A 604 10.58 27.62 -0.83
C ILE A 604 10.99 27.32 0.63
N MET A 605 11.17 26.04 0.97
CA MET A 605 11.64 25.61 2.29
C MET A 605 13.03 26.18 2.60
N THR A 606 13.95 26.10 1.63
CA THR A 606 15.33 26.55 1.80
C THR A 606 15.40 28.05 2.08
N GLU A 607 14.68 28.86 1.30
CA GLU A 607 14.64 30.32 1.49
C GLU A 607 14.01 30.70 2.84
N TRP A 608 12.95 29.98 3.26
CA TRP A 608 12.36 30.17 4.58
C TRP A 608 13.39 29.87 5.69
N VAL A 609 14.15 28.78 5.56
CA VAL A 609 15.21 28.42 6.51
C VAL A 609 16.32 29.47 6.57
N GLU A 610 16.81 29.96 5.43
CA GLU A 610 17.83 31.02 5.37
C GLU A 610 17.38 32.29 6.11
N GLU A 611 16.10 32.64 5.97
CA GLU A 611 15.54 33.83 6.59
C GLU A 611 15.28 33.68 8.10
N HIS A 612 14.82 32.50 8.55
CA HIS A 612 14.30 32.33 9.92
C HIS A 612 15.22 31.57 10.87
N TRP A 613 16.09 30.69 10.36
CA TRP A 613 16.97 29.88 11.21
C TRP A 613 18.39 30.41 11.34
N GLY A 614 18.75 31.47 10.59
CA GLY A 614 20.02 32.18 10.67
C GLY A 614 21.25 31.31 10.31
N ALA A 615 22.22 31.90 9.61
CA ALA A 615 23.43 31.19 9.16
C ALA A 615 24.69 31.47 10.02
N GLU A 616 24.55 31.99 11.24
CA GLU A 616 25.72 32.27 12.10
C GLU A 616 26.34 30.94 12.58
N GLU A 617 27.48 30.54 11.98
CA GLU A 617 28.24 29.33 12.30
C GLU A 617 28.50 29.16 13.81
N ASP A 618 28.67 30.27 14.54
CA ASP A 618 28.92 30.29 15.99
C ASP A 618 27.71 29.85 16.85
N LYS A 619 26.49 29.79 16.28
CA LYS A 619 25.25 29.37 16.97
C LYS A 619 24.77 27.96 16.64
N CYS A 620 25.30 27.34 15.59
CA CYS A 620 25.03 25.94 15.27
C CYS A 620 25.84 25.05 16.22
N GLU A 621 25.30 24.71 17.41
CA GLU A 621 25.92 23.70 18.28
C GLU A 621 26.05 22.38 17.52
N LEU A 622 27.29 21.98 17.23
CA LEU A 622 27.62 20.68 16.66
C LEU A 622 27.33 19.59 17.69
N ALA A 623 26.19 18.90 17.56
CA ALA A 623 25.95 17.69 18.32
C ALA A 623 26.94 16.59 17.89
N SER A 624 27.89 16.29 18.78
CA SER A 624 28.81 15.14 18.79
C SER A 624 30.14 15.22 18.00
N THR A 625 31.11 14.48 18.54
CA THR A 625 32.52 14.32 18.12
C THR A 625 32.67 13.87 16.67
N ARG A 626 32.82 14.81 15.75
CA ARG A 626 33.20 14.56 14.35
C ARG A 626 34.66 14.10 14.23
N CYS A 627 34.96 13.34 13.17
CA CYS A 627 36.32 12.92 12.88
C CYS A 627 37.24 14.11 12.53
N PRO A 628 38.51 14.11 12.96
CA PRO A 628 39.45 15.15 12.56
C PRO A 628 39.79 15.04 11.05
N ALA A 629 39.52 16.11 10.29
CA ALA A 629 39.86 16.19 8.88
C ALA A 629 41.39 16.11 8.64
N LEU A 630 41.83 15.27 7.70
CA LEU A 630 43.19 15.33 7.17
C LEU A 630 43.35 16.63 6.37
N ARG A 631 44.06 17.62 6.94
CA ARG A 631 44.42 18.84 6.21
C ARG A 631 45.26 18.48 4.97
N PRO A 632 44.90 18.94 3.76
CA PRO A 632 45.77 18.78 2.61
C PRO A 632 46.98 19.70 2.76
N LEU A 633 48.19 19.12 2.78
CA LEU A 633 49.42 19.84 2.50
C LEU A 633 49.38 20.25 1.02
N VAL A 634 48.85 21.43 0.73
CA VAL A 634 48.95 22.06 -0.57
C VAL A 634 50.43 22.35 -0.85
N LYS A 635 51.08 21.46 -1.59
CA LYS A 635 52.23 21.82 -2.42
C LYS A 635 51.75 21.85 -3.86
N SER A 636 51.85 23.05 -4.43
CA SER A 636 51.62 23.38 -5.83
C SER A 636 52.08 22.27 -6.79
N VAL A 637 51.15 21.64 -7.48
CA VAL A 637 51.45 20.88 -8.70
C VAL A 637 50.78 21.61 -9.87
N ARG A 638 51.62 22.21 -10.71
CA ARG A 638 51.23 22.82 -11.98
C ARG A 638 50.67 21.73 -12.91
N PHE A 639 49.44 21.89 -13.37
CA PHE A 639 48.90 21.12 -14.48
C PHE A 639 49.72 21.37 -15.76
N TRP A 640 50.28 20.29 -16.33
CA TRP A 640 50.80 20.28 -17.69
C TRP A 640 49.68 19.83 -18.64
N TYR A 641 49.34 20.69 -19.59
CA TYR A 641 48.51 20.39 -20.75
C TYR A 641 49.31 19.54 -21.76
N TYR A 642 48.83 18.35 -22.14
CA TYR A 642 49.16 17.66 -23.41
C TYR A 642 47.94 16.86 -23.87
N GLN A 643 47.21 17.37 -24.88
CA GLN A 643 47.23 16.97 -26.30
C GLN A 643 46.33 15.78 -26.65
N LYS A 644 45.31 16.08 -27.47
CA LYS A 644 44.46 15.13 -28.21
C LYS A 644 45.28 14.18 -29.10
N PRO A 645 44.85 12.92 -29.28
CA PRO A 645 45.12 12.19 -30.51
C PRO A 645 43.93 12.30 -31.48
N LYS A 646 44.29 12.56 -32.74
CA LYS A 646 43.43 12.56 -33.94
C LYS A 646 43.14 11.12 -34.36
N PHE A 647 41.92 10.85 -34.81
CA PHE A 647 41.64 9.72 -35.72
C PHE A 647 41.40 10.24 -37.16
N PRO A 648 41.87 9.51 -38.20
CA PRO A 648 41.85 10.00 -39.58
C PRO A 648 40.59 9.56 -40.34
N ASN A 649 39.98 10.51 -41.06
CA ASN A 649 39.00 10.25 -42.11
C ASN A 649 39.70 9.87 -43.43
N ARG A 650 39.24 8.79 -44.06
CA ARG A 650 39.30 8.57 -45.52
C ARG A 650 38.09 7.72 -45.93
N TYR A 651 37.18 8.25 -46.75
CA TYR A 651 36.98 7.88 -48.16
C TYR A 651 36.01 8.88 -48.84
N PRO A 652 36.06 9.07 -50.17
CA PRO A 652 35.59 10.27 -50.86
C PRO A 652 34.37 10.07 -51.78
N GLY A 653 33.66 11.18 -52.06
CA GLY A 653 32.90 11.43 -53.30
C GLY A 653 31.51 10.76 -53.40
N VAL A 654 30.49 11.27 -54.09
CA VAL A 654 30.38 12.28 -55.16
C VAL A 654 28.89 12.70 -55.30
N ARG A 655 28.67 14.01 -55.49
CA ARG A 655 27.60 14.75 -56.20
C ARG A 655 26.17 14.93 -55.63
N LYS A 656 25.89 16.21 -55.40
CA LYS A 656 24.62 16.93 -55.60
C LYS A 656 23.95 16.62 -56.95
N ARG A 657 22.61 16.52 -56.94
CA ARG A 657 21.73 17.04 -57.99
C ARG A 657 20.47 17.66 -57.37
N GLN A 658 20.31 18.97 -57.57
CA GLN A 658 19.01 19.63 -57.61
C GLN A 658 18.31 19.27 -58.92
N PHE A 659 16.99 19.09 -58.89
CA PHE A 659 16.11 19.50 -59.98
C PHE A 659 14.77 19.98 -59.40
N PHE A 660 14.43 21.20 -59.78
CA PHE A 660 13.09 21.80 -59.73
C PHE A 660 12.14 21.06 -60.68
N PHE A 661 10.85 20.98 -60.33
CA PHE A 661 9.78 21.38 -61.26
C PHE A 661 8.55 21.86 -60.49
N CYS A 662 8.01 22.95 -61.01
CA CYS A 662 6.85 23.71 -60.56
C CYS A 662 5.67 23.36 -61.48
N PHE A 663 4.43 23.29 -60.97
CA PHE A 663 3.25 23.62 -61.78
C PHE A 663 2.15 24.26 -60.91
N HIS A 664 1.59 25.32 -61.49
CA HIS A 664 0.53 26.22 -61.02
C HIS A 664 -0.87 25.56 -60.92
N HIS A 665 -1.65 25.97 -59.89
CA HIS A 665 -3.03 26.53 -59.86
C HIS A 665 -4.11 26.10 -60.91
N PRO A 666 -5.45 26.36 -60.72
CA PRO A 666 -6.26 26.72 -59.52
C PRO A 666 -7.78 26.26 -59.50
N PHE A 667 -8.53 26.74 -58.49
CA PHE A 667 -9.99 27.11 -58.41
C PHE A 667 -11.15 26.07 -58.53
N PHE A 668 -11.84 25.84 -57.38
CA PHE A 668 -13.31 25.94 -57.01
C PHE A 668 -14.44 25.42 -57.97
N PRO A 669 -15.72 25.27 -57.52
CA PRO A 669 -16.34 24.59 -56.35
C PRO A 669 -17.61 23.77 -56.74
N ILE A 670 -18.40 23.25 -55.76
CA ILE A 670 -19.89 23.13 -55.71
C ILE A 670 -20.28 22.14 -54.56
N THR A 671 -20.75 22.65 -53.41
CA THR A 671 -22.13 22.59 -52.80
C THR A 671 -22.64 21.18 -52.43
N SER A 672 -23.45 20.89 -51.40
CA SER A 672 -24.01 21.53 -50.19
C SER A 672 -25.02 20.51 -49.62
N SER A 673 -25.00 20.19 -48.31
CA SER A 673 -26.10 19.61 -47.47
C SER A 673 -25.48 18.80 -46.33
N HIS A 674 -25.71 18.96 -45.02
CA HIS A 674 -26.68 19.70 -44.22
C HIS A 674 -26.00 20.09 -42.88
N PHE A 675 -26.22 21.33 -42.45
CA PHE A 675 -26.10 21.79 -41.06
C PHE A 675 -27.35 21.35 -40.29
N LEU A 676 -27.21 20.79 -39.09
CA LEU A 676 -28.07 20.95 -37.89
C LEU A 676 -27.88 19.77 -36.92
N SER A 677 -27.06 19.95 -35.87
CA SER A 677 -27.30 19.41 -34.53
C SER A 677 -26.18 19.85 -33.58
N LEU A 678 -26.24 21.11 -33.15
CA LEU A 678 -25.48 21.60 -31.99
C LEU A 678 -26.32 22.59 -31.18
N SER A 679 -27.62 22.30 -31.14
CA SER A 679 -28.65 23.06 -30.40
C SER A 679 -29.63 22.15 -29.65
N ILE A 680 -29.25 20.90 -29.31
CA ILE A 680 -30.11 19.98 -28.53
C ILE A 680 -29.61 19.74 -27.09
N ILE A 681 -28.37 20.10 -26.75
CA ILE A 681 -27.87 19.88 -25.36
C ILE A 681 -28.37 20.94 -24.36
N ASN A 682 -28.99 22.04 -24.82
CA ASN A 682 -29.61 23.05 -23.95
C ASN A 682 -31.16 23.04 -23.96
N MET A 683 -31.79 21.98 -24.47
CA MET A 683 -33.25 21.79 -24.38
C MET A 683 -33.69 20.61 -23.48
N ALA A 684 -32.76 19.79 -22.97
CA ALA A 684 -33.10 18.73 -22.03
C ALA A 684 -33.23 19.20 -20.57
N ASN A 685 -32.84 20.45 -20.24
CA ASN A 685 -32.92 21.01 -18.89
C ASN A 685 -34.13 21.94 -18.66
N GLN A 686 -35.18 21.84 -19.48
CA GLN A 686 -36.44 22.56 -19.28
C GLN A 686 -37.67 21.64 -19.18
N GLN A 687 -37.50 20.37 -18.78
CA GLN A 687 -38.61 19.43 -18.64
C GLN A 687 -38.58 18.56 -17.37
N GLU A 688 -38.17 19.09 -16.22
CA GLU A 688 -38.44 18.44 -14.92
C GLU A 688 -38.97 19.38 -13.82
N ALA A 689 -39.71 20.42 -14.21
CA ALA A 689 -40.58 21.12 -13.26
C ALA A 689 -41.93 20.38 -13.16
N GLY A 690 -41.97 19.21 -12.50
CA GLY A 690 -43.27 18.57 -12.26
C GLY A 690 -43.34 17.15 -11.67
N LYS A 691 -42.25 16.37 -11.63
CA LYS A 691 -42.28 15.07 -10.93
C LYS A 691 -42.13 15.31 -9.43
N LYS A 692 -43.15 14.93 -8.65
CA LYS A 692 -43.02 14.83 -7.19
C LYS A 692 -41.93 13.82 -6.89
N ASP A 693 -40.99 14.17 -6.02
CA ASP A 693 -40.00 13.24 -5.50
C ASP A 693 -40.74 12.00 -4.91
N PRO A 694 -40.47 10.78 -5.42
CA PRO A 694 -41.17 9.57 -4.97
C PRO A 694 -40.96 9.26 -3.48
N LEU A 695 -39.97 9.87 -2.81
CA LEU A 695 -39.75 9.76 -1.37
C LEU A 695 -40.61 10.74 -0.54
N THR A 696 -41.31 11.68 -1.18
CA THR A 696 -42.10 12.71 -0.50
C THR A 696 -43.29 12.09 0.25
N GLY A 697 -43.21 12.08 1.58
CA GLY A 697 -44.27 11.57 2.47
C GLY A 697 -43.99 10.21 3.11
N MET A 698 -42.84 9.58 2.84
CA MET A 698 -42.39 8.38 3.52
C MET A 698 -41.84 8.68 4.93
N ALA A 699 -41.85 7.67 5.80
CA ALA A 699 -41.14 7.75 7.07
C ALA A 699 -39.64 7.96 6.83
N HIS A 700 -38.98 8.76 7.66
CA HIS A 700 -37.58 9.16 7.47
C HIS A 700 -36.64 7.93 7.30
N SER A 701 -36.82 6.86 8.08
CA SER A 701 -36.02 5.64 7.97
C SER A 701 -36.19 4.92 6.62
N GLU A 702 -37.42 4.84 6.09
CA GLU A 702 -37.67 4.25 4.77
C GLU A 702 -37.04 5.10 3.65
N ALA A 703 -37.17 6.43 3.74
CA ALA A 703 -36.57 7.32 2.76
C ALA A 703 -35.03 7.20 2.75
N HIS A 704 -34.40 7.09 3.91
CA HIS A 704 -32.94 6.87 4.02
C HIS A 704 -32.51 5.54 3.43
N TYR A 705 -33.24 4.46 3.71
CA TYR A 705 -32.98 3.13 3.13
C TYR A 705 -33.00 3.16 1.60
N PHE A 706 -34.07 3.67 0.97
CA PHE A 706 -34.11 3.71 -0.49
C PHE A 706 -33.12 4.69 -1.10
N ASN A 707 -32.76 5.76 -0.36
CA ASN A 707 -31.81 6.74 -0.84
C ASN A 707 -30.35 6.24 -0.81
N SER A 708 -29.99 5.31 0.08
CA SER A 708 -28.64 4.71 0.03
C SER A 708 -28.43 3.98 -1.30
N TYR A 709 -29.43 3.19 -1.74
CA TYR A 709 -29.38 2.45 -3.00
C TYR A 709 -29.44 3.31 -4.27
N ASN A 710 -29.66 4.63 -4.17
CA ASN A 710 -29.53 5.53 -5.31
C ASN A 710 -28.06 5.72 -5.74
N HIS A 711 -27.11 5.42 -4.87
CA HIS A 711 -25.69 5.68 -5.10
C HIS A 711 -25.01 4.57 -5.90
N HIS A 712 -24.30 4.91 -6.99
CA HIS A 712 -23.63 3.93 -7.85
C HIS A 712 -22.61 3.05 -7.11
N GLY A 713 -21.94 3.60 -6.08
CA GLY A 713 -20.90 2.87 -5.32
C GLY A 713 -21.41 1.60 -4.63
N ILE A 714 -22.66 1.59 -4.14
CA ILE A 714 -23.25 0.38 -3.55
C ILE A 714 -23.48 -0.68 -4.65
N HIS A 715 -23.97 -0.26 -5.82
CA HIS A 715 -24.14 -1.16 -6.97
C HIS A 715 -22.81 -1.68 -7.50
N GLU A 716 -21.75 -0.88 -7.45
CA GLU A 716 -20.41 -1.30 -7.84
C GLU A 716 -19.85 -2.38 -6.91
N GLU A 717 -19.94 -2.20 -5.59
CA GLU A 717 -19.54 -3.21 -4.60
C GLU A 717 -20.30 -4.52 -4.82
N MET A 718 -21.62 -4.42 -4.97
CA MET A 718 -22.51 -5.53 -5.31
C MET A 718 -22.10 -6.25 -6.61
N LEU A 719 -21.75 -5.52 -7.66
CA LEU A 719 -21.36 -6.09 -8.96
C LEU A 719 -19.95 -6.70 -8.94
N LYS A 720 -19.01 -6.11 -8.18
CA LYS A 720 -17.63 -6.61 -8.00
C LYS A 720 -17.58 -7.85 -7.08
N ASP A 721 -18.59 -8.10 -6.26
CA ASP A 721 -18.73 -9.37 -5.53
C ASP A 721 -18.96 -10.53 -6.52
N GLU A 722 -17.86 -11.18 -6.88
CA GLU A 722 -17.86 -12.28 -7.83
C GLU A 722 -18.61 -13.50 -7.31
N VAL A 723 -18.49 -13.83 -6.02
CA VAL A 723 -19.12 -15.02 -5.43
C VAL A 723 -20.63 -14.86 -5.52
N ARG A 724 -21.15 -13.70 -5.12
CA ARG A 724 -22.56 -13.35 -5.27
C ARG A 724 -22.98 -13.41 -6.73
N THR A 725 -22.39 -12.57 -7.58
CA THR A 725 -22.90 -12.32 -8.93
C THR A 725 -22.75 -13.55 -9.83
N LYS A 726 -21.64 -14.31 -9.70
CA LYS A 726 -21.45 -15.56 -10.46
C LYS A 726 -22.39 -16.67 -9.98
N SER A 727 -22.72 -16.76 -8.70
CA SER A 727 -23.65 -17.80 -8.20
C SER A 727 -25.05 -17.62 -8.79
N TYR A 728 -25.58 -16.41 -8.82
CA TYR A 728 -26.86 -16.13 -9.50
C TYR A 728 -26.77 -16.40 -11.00
N ARG A 729 -25.71 -15.88 -11.66
CA ARG A 729 -25.49 -16.11 -13.09
C ARG A 729 -25.48 -17.59 -13.41
N ASP A 730 -24.76 -18.39 -12.63
CA ASP A 730 -24.61 -19.83 -12.86
C ASP A 730 -25.91 -20.58 -12.56
N ALA A 731 -26.64 -20.19 -11.51
CA ALA A 731 -27.97 -20.73 -11.23
C ALA A 731 -28.93 -20.53 -12.40
N ILE A 732 -28.81 -19.40 -13.10
CA ILE A 732 -29.63 -19.06 -14.26
C ILE A 732 -29.10 -19.71 -15.55
N TYR A 733 -27.83 -19.50 -15.90
CA TYR A 733 -27.21 -19.93 -17.17
C TYR A 733 -26.98 -21.43 -17.27
N GLN A 734 -26.78 -22.13 -16.15
CA GLN A 734 -26.63 -23.59 -16.17
C GLN A 734 -27.99 -24.31 -16.15
N ASN A 735 -29.09 -23.57 -15.93
CA ASN A 735 -30.44 -24.12 -15.91
C ASN A 735 -31.39 -23.41 -16.89
N PRO A 736 -31.01 -23.17 -18.16
CA PRO A 736 -31.83 -22.41 -19.10
C PRO A 736 -33.17 -23.11 -19.40
N HIS A 737 -33.23 -24.43 -19.20
CA HIS A 737 -34.45 -25.22 -19.33
C HIS A 737 -35.54 -24.83 -18.30
N LEU A 738 -35.15 -24.24 -17.15
CA LEU A 738 -36.09 -23.71 -16.15
C LEU A 738 -36.61 -22.33 -16.56
N PHE A 739 -35.76 -21.50 -17.18
CA PHE A 739 -36.08 -20.11 -17.54
C PHE A 739 -36.72 -19.96 -18.92
N LYS A 740 -36.52 -20.91 -19.83
CA LYS A 740 -37.01 -20.83 -21.20
C LYS A 740 -38.52 -20.62 -21.25
N ASP A 741 -38.94 -19.60 -22.00
CA ASP A 741 -40.33 -19.22 -22.23
C ASP A 741 -41.12 -18.83 -20.95
N LYS A 742 -40.41 -18.52 -19.84
CA LYS A 742 -41.00 -18.14 -18.55
C LYS A 742 -41.12 -16.63 -18.35
N VAL A 743 -42.10 -16.21 -17.54
CA VAL A 743 -42.19 -14.85 -17.01
C VAL A 743 -41.48 -14.80 -15.66
N VAL A 744 -40.46 -13.94 -15.55
CA VAL A 744 -39.60 -13.83 -14.35
C VAL A 744 -39.83 -12.49 -13.67
N LEU A 745 -39.94 -12.49 -12.33
CA LEU A 745 -39.97 -11.28 -11.51
C LEU A 745 -38.62 -11.13 -10.80
N ASP A 746 -37.97 -9.99 -10.98
CA ASP A 746 -36.73 -9.59 -10.30
C ASP A 746 -37.07 -8.55 -9.22
N VAL A 747 -37.09 -8.99 -7.96
CA VAL A 747 -37.51 -8.18 -6.80
C VAL A 747 -36.29 -7.47 -6.21
N GLY A 748 -36.26 -6.14 -6.29
CA GLY A 748 -35.08 -5.32 -5.99
C GLY A 748 -34.03 -5.41 -7.10
N CYS A 749 -34.45 -5.12 -8.34
CA CYS A 749 -33.62 -5.43 -9.50
C CYS A 749 -32.34 -4.58 -9.62
N GLY A 750 -32.22 -3.46 -8.87
CA GLY A 750 -31.08 -2.55 -8.93
C GLY A 750 -30.75 -2.12 -10.36
N THR A 751 -29.53 -2.42 -10.79
CA THR A 751 -29.02 -2.18 -12.16
C THR A 751 -29.54 -3.16 -13.22
N SER A 752 -30.44 -4.08 -12.86
CA SER A 752 -31.07 -5.08 -13.72
C SER A 752 -30.12 -6.19 -14.24
N ILE A 753 -29.01 -6.43 -13.54
CA ILE A 753 -28.05 -7.47 -13.92
C ILE A 753 -28.67 -8.88 -13.91
N LEU A 754 -29.45 -9.23 -12.88
CA LEU A 754 -30.09 -10.54 -12.75
C LEU A 754 -31.19 -10.72 -13.78
N SER A 755 -31.97 -9.67 -14.04
CA SER A 755 -32.94 -9.62 -15.13
C SER A 755 -32.31 -9.91 -16.49
N MET A 756 -31.16 -9.29 -16.81
CA MET A 756 -30.44 -9.55 -18.07
C MET A 756 -29.92 -10.99 -18.15
N PHE A 757 -29.49 -11.58 -17.03
CA PHE A 757 -29.16 -13.01 -16.99
C PHE A 757 -30.36 -13.90 -17.32
N ALA A 758 -31.53 -13.61 -16.74
CA ALA A 758 -32.75 -14.36 -17.01
C ALA A 758 -33.17 -14.29 -18.50
N VAL A 759 -33.08 -13.11 -19.13
CA VAL A 759 -33.32 -12.96 -20.58
C VAL A 759 -32.34 -13.79 -21.39
N LYS A 760 -31.04 -13.75 -21.07
CA LYS A 760 -30.02 -14.56 -21.76
C LYS A 760 -30.24 -16.06 -21.60
N ALA A 761 -30.81 -16.52 -20.48
CA ALA A 761 -31.19 -17.92 -20.28
C ALA A 761 -32.48 -18.33 -21.00
N GLY A 762 -33.16 -17.40 -21.68
CA GLY A 762 -34.31 -17.69 -22.52
C GLY A 762 -35.67 -17.30 -21.92
N ALA A 763 -35.70 -16.50 -20.85
CA ALA A 763 -36.95 -15.96 -20.32
C ALA A 763 -37.78 -15.28 -21.42
N LYS A 764 -39.10 -15.51 -21.39
CA LYS A 764 -40.06 -14.87 -22.29
C LYS A 764 -40.15 -13.38 -22.02
N HIS A 765 -40.23 -13.04 -20.74
CA HIS A 765 -40.31 -11.66 -20.26
C HIS A 765 -39.77 -11.59 -18.83
N VAL A 766 -39.11 -10.48 -18.49
CA VAL A 766 -38.66 -10.20 -17.13
C VAL A 766 -39.27 -8.88 -16.66
N ILE A 767 -39.75 -8.86 -15.42
CA ILE A 767 -40.27 -7.67 -14.75
C ILE A 767 -39.30 -7.35 -13.62
N GLY A 768 -38.55 -6.26 -13.74
CA GLY A 768 -37.71 -5.78 -12.64
C GLY A 768 -38.44 -4.71 -11.84
N VAL A 769 -38.48 -4.87 -10.53
CA VAL A 769 -39.10 -3.90 -9.62
C VAL A 769 -38.03 -3.38 -8.67
N ASP A 770 -37.87 -2.07 -8.62
CA ASP A 770 -36.98 -1.42 -7.65
C ASP A 770 -37.55 -0.05 -7.27
N MET A 771 -37.43 0.34 -6.00
CA MET A 771 -37.89 1.65 -5.55
C MET A 771 -36.87 2.76 -5.85
N SER A 772 -35.59 2.41 -5.86
CA SER A 772 -34.48 3.34 -6.04
C SER A 772 -34.51 4.02 -7.42
N THR A 773 -33.99 5.25 -7.47
CA THR A 773 -33.79 5.99 -8.73
C THR A 773 -32.75 5.35 -9.65
N ILE A 774 -31.96 4.37 -9.16
CA ILE A 774 -31.05 3.58 -9.99
C ILE A 774 -31.77 2.90 -11.17
N ILE A 775 -33.09 2.67 -11.03
CA ILE A 775 -33.89 2.06 -12.07
C ILE A 775 -33.90 2.85 -13.39
N ASP A 776 -33.68 4.17 -13.34
CA ASP A 776 -33.55 4.98 -14.54
C ASP A 776 -32.26 4.65 -15.30
N LYS A 777 -31.17 4.40 -14.57
CA LYS A 777 -29.93 3.86 -15.16
C LYS A 777 -30.08 2.42 -15.60
N ALA A 778 -30.83 1.60 -14.87
CA ALA A 778 -31.14 0.24 -15.28
C ALA A 778 -31.87 0.21 -16.63
N LYS A 779 -32.79 1.16 -16.90
CA LYS A 779 -33.43 1.30 -18.22
C LYS A 779 -32.42 1.59 -19.33
N GLU A 780 -31.51 2.53 -19.12
CA GLU A 780 -30.42 2.83 -20.07
C GLU A 780 -29.52 1.61 -20.32
N ILE A 781 -29.17 0.87 -19.25
CA ILE A 781 -28.34 -0.35 -19.32
C ILE A 781 -29.05 -1.44 -20.12
N VAL A 782 -30.34 -1.67 -19.86
CA VAL A 782 -31.14 -2.66 -20.61
C VAL A 782 -31.25 -2.28 -22.08
N GLU A 783 -31.41 -0.99 -22.39
CA GLU A 783 -31.49 -0.46 -23.75
C GLU A 783 -30.19 -0.65 -24.52
N VAL A 784 -29.04 -0.24 -23.96
CA VAL A 784 -27.75 -0.39 -24.64
C VAL A 784 -27.37 -1.86 -24.86
N ASN A 785 -27.89 -2.77 -24.03
CA ASN A 785 -27.72 -4.22 -24.19
C ASN A 785 -28.77 -4.87 -25.11
N GLY A 786 -29.68 -4.09 -25.71
CA GLY A 786 -30.65 -4.55 -26.69
C GLY A 786 -31.70 -5.51 -26.14
N MET A 787 -32.11 -5.32 -24.87
CA MET A 787 -33.08 -6.20 -24.18
C MET A 787 -34.38 -5.50 -23.77
N SER A 788 -34.61 -4.26 -24.22
CA SER A 788 -35.79 -3.45 -23.84
C SER A 788 -37.14 -4.07 -24.23
N ASP A 789 -37.18 -4.93 -25.24
CA ASP A 789 -38.39 -5.64 -25.66
C ASP A 789 -38.79 -6.77 -24.70
N LYS A 790 -37.85 -7.23 -23.86
CA LYS A 790 -38.02 -8.38 -22.95
C LYS A 790 -37.95 -8.04 -21.48
N ILE A 791 -37.53 -6.84 -21.10
CA ILE A 791 -37.41 -6.40 -19.71
C ILE A 791 -38.29 -5.18 -19.47
N THR A 792 -39.21 -5.27 -18.51
CA THR A 792 -40.02 -4.13 -18.05
C THR A 792 -39.60 -3.75 -16.65
N LEU A 793 -39.09 -2.52 -16.49
CA LEU A 793 -38.63 -1.98 -15.22
C LEU A 793 -39.67 -1.05 -14.60
N LEU A 794 -40.09 -1.34 -13.37
CA LEU A 794 -41.12 -0.62 -12.63
C LEU A 794 -40.51 0.03 -11.39
N GLN A 795 -40.58 1.37 -11.32
CA GLN A 795 -40.12 2.09 -10.14
C GLN A 795 -41.19 2.08 -9.06
N GLY A 796 -40.91 1.51 -7.89
CA GLY A 796 -41.82 1.54 -6.74
C GLY A 796 -41.60 0.40 -5.75
N LYS A 797 -42.31 0.45 -4.62
CA LYS A 797 -42.37 -0.66 -3.66
C LYS A 797 -43.12 -1.85 -4.26
N MET A 798 -42.61 -3.07 -4.05
CA MET A 798 -43.22 -4.30 -4.58
C MET A 798 -44.70 -4.45 -4.16
N GLU A 799 -45.02 -3.98 -2.96
CA GLU A 799 -46.35 -4.02 -2.36
C GLU A 799 -47.35 -3.09 -3.05
N GLU A 800 -46.85 -2.04 -3.73
CA GLU A 800 -47.64 -0.94 -4.30
C GLU A 800 -47.71 -1.01 -5.83
N VAL A 801 -46.69 -1.55 -6.50
CA VAL A 801 -46.67 -1.65 -7.96
C VAL A 801 -47.68 -2.66 -8.50
N VAL A 802 -48.26 -2.34 -9.66
CA VAL A 802 -49.12 -3.24 -10.42
C VAL A 802 -48.31 -3.88 -11.53
N LEU A 803 -48.16 -5.20 -11.50
CA LEU A 803 -47.40 -5.93 -12.51
C LEU A 803 -48.18 -6.00 -13.84
N PRO A 804 -47.49 -5.99 -14.99
CA PRO A 804 -48.12 -6.19 -16.30
C PRO A 804 -48.62 -7.63 -16.53
N PHE A 805 -48.30 -8.56 -15.62
CA PHE A 805 -48.75 -9.94 -15.62
C PHE A 805 -49.38 -10.28 -14.27
N ASP A 806 -50.53 -10.97 -14.27
CA ASP A 806 -51.23 -11.36 -13.03
C ASP A 806 -50.41 -12.33 -12.18
N LYS A 807 -49.59 -13.17 -12.83
CA LYS A 807 -48.76 -14.20 -12.22
C LYS A 807 -47.42 -14.35 -12.94
N VAL A 808 -46.41 -14.80 -12.21
CA VAL A 808 -45.05 -15.06 -12.71
C VAL A 808 -44.63 -16.50 -12.41
N ASP A 809 -43.79 -17.06 -13.28
CA ASP A 809 -43.30 -18.44 -13.17
C ASP A 809 -42.13 -18.56 -12.18
N ILE A 810 -41.26 -17.54 -12.14
CA ILE A 810 -40.02 -17.52 -11.36
C ILE A 810 -39.89 -16.17 -10.66
N ILE A 811 -39.50 -16.19 -9.40
CA ILE A 811 -39.00 -15.02 -8.67
C ILE A 811 -37.48 -15.17 -8.53
N ILE A 812 -36.74 -14.15 -8.94
CA ILE A 812 -35.32 -13.99 -8.64
C ILE A 812 -35.18 -12.77 -7.74
N SER A 813 -34.37 -12.85 -6.69
CA SER A 813 -34.14 -11.69 -5.82
C SER A 813 -32.84 -11.88 -5.06
N GLU A 814 -32.04 -10.82 -5.05
CA GLU A 814 -30.95 -10.68 -4.10
C GLU A 814 -31.50 -9.85 -2.93
N TRP A 815 -31.88 -10.55 -1.86
CA TRP A 815 -32.62 -10.00 -0.72
C TRP A 815 -31.81 -10.00 0.58
N MET A 816 -30.61 -10.57 0.56
CA MET A 816 -29.89 -10.91 1.78
C MET A 816 -29.22 -9.65 2.33
N GLY A 817 -29.54 -9.29 3.57
CA GLY A 817 -28.81 -8.25 4.29
C GLY A 817 -27.64 -8.82 5.09
N TYR A 818 -26.95 -7.94 5.83
CA TYR A 818 -26.03 -8.39 6.88
C TYR A 818 -26.76 -9.27 7.90
N PHE A 819 -26.06 -10.25 8.47
CA PHE A 819 -26.68 -11.28 9.31
C PHE A 819 -27.92 -11.95 8.66
N LEU A 820 -27.94 -12.04 7.33
CA LEU A 820 -29.02 -12.51 6.46
C LEU A 820 -30.29 -11.65 6.44
N LEU A 821 -30.78 -11.22 7.61
CA LEU A 821 -32.12 -10.65 7.79
C LEU A 821 -32.14 -9.13 8.01
N TYR A 822 -30.99 -8.48 8.14
CA TYR A 822 -30.93 -7.02 8.28
C TYR A 822 -31.53 -6.36 7.03
N GLU A 823 -32.10 -5.16 7.18
CA GLU A 823 -32.86 -4.40 6.16
C GLU A 823 -34.25 -4.96 5.81
N SER A 824 -34.58 -6.18 6.26
CA SER A 824 -35.90 -6.82 6.16
C SER A 824 -36.46 -6.93 4.75
N MET A 825 -35.60 -7.15 3.74
CA MET A 825 -36.04 -7.29 2.35
C MET A 825 -36.69 -8.65 2.04
N LEU A 826 -36.44 -9.68 2.87
CA LEU A 826 -37.08 -10.99 2.71
C LEU A 826 -38.61 -10.88 2.78
N ASP A 827 -39.16 -9.99 3.63
CA ASP A 827 -40.60 -9.70 3.74
C ASP A 827 -41.21 -9.39 2.37
N THR A 828 -40.53 -8.57 1.58
CA THR A 828 -40.90 -8.16 0.21
C THR A 828 -40.92 -9.35 -0.75
N VAL A 829 -39.95 -10.26 -0.64
CA VAL A 829 -39.88 -11.48 -1.45
C VAL A 829 -41.01 -12.44 -1.09
N LEU A 830 -41.32 -12.60 0.20
CA LEU A 830 -42.44 -13.43 0.66
C LEU A 830 -43.78 -12.86 0.19
N TYR A 831 -43.94 -11.53 0.22
CA TYR A 831 -45.11 -10.87 -0.37
C TYR A 831 -45.23 -11.17 -1.87
N ALA A 832 -44.13 -11.03 -2.62
CA ALA A 832 -44.11 -11.30 -4.05
C ALA A 832 -44.45 -12.76 -4.36
N ARG A 833 -43.92 -13.71 -3.57
CA ARG A 833 -44.25 -15.14 -3.65
C ARG A 833 -45.75 -15.36 -3.48
N ASP A 834 -46.31 -14.89 -2.37
CA ASP A 834 -47.71 -15.17 -2.01
C ASP A 834 -48.69 -14.54 -3.00
N LYS A 835 -48.35 -13.35 -3.52
CA LYS A 835 -49.21 -12.60 -4.43
C LYS A 835 -49.05 -13.01 -5.89
N TYR A 836 -47.82 -13.14 -6.38
CA TYR A 836 -47.54 -13.21 -7.82
C TYR A 836 -47.01 -14.56 -8.31
N LEU A 837 -46.41 -15.40 -7.45
CA LEU A 837 -45.90 -16.69 -7.92
C LEU A 837 -47.06 -17.62 -8.31
N VAL A 838 -46.90 -18.36 -9.39
CA VAL A 838 -47.80 -19.47 -9.75
C VAL A 838 -47.61 -20.63 -8.77
N LYS A 839 -48.61 -21.51 -8.69
CA LYS A 839 -48.44 -22.78 -8.01
C LYS A 839 -47.29 -23.56 -8.68
N ASP A 840 -46.39 -24.12 -7.86
CA ASP A 840 -45.20 -24.85 -8.30
C ASP A 840 -44.18 -23.96 -9.06
N GLY A 841 -44.29 -22.64 -8.95
CA GLY A 841 -43.27 -21.69 -9.44
C GLY A 841 -41.98 -21.75 -8.62
N LEU A 842 -40.90 -21.19 -9.16
CA LEU A 842 -39.56 -21.29 -8.57
C LEU A 842 -39.09 -19.98 -7.94
N ILE A 843 -38.26 -20.06 -6.90
CA ILE A 843 -37.62 -18.91 -6.25
C ILE A 843 -36.09 -19.11 -6.32
N PHE A 844 -35.35 -18.05 -6.67
CA PHE A 844 -33.89 -18.06 -6.74
C PHE A 844 -33.31 -16.92 -5.90
N PRO A 845 -32.54 -17.22 -4.84
CA PRO A 845 -32.36 -18.54 -4.20
C PRO A 845 -33.63 -19.00 -3.48
N ASP A 846 -33.71 -20.28 -3.11
CA ASP A 846 -34.87 -20.83 -2.40
C ASP A 846 -34.59 -21.27 -0.96
N LYS A 847 -33.32 -21.34 -0.56
CA LYS A 847 -32.93 -21.68 0.81
C LYS A 847 -31.78 -20.82 1.30
N ALA A 848 -31.86 -20.44 2.58
CA ALA A 848 -30.81 -19.75 3.29
C ALA A 848 -30.63 -20.34 4.70
N THR A 849 -29.38 -20.54 5.13
CA THR A 849 -29.06 -21.10 6.44
C THR A 849 -28.13 -20.17 7.21
N ILE A 850 -28.49 -19.77 8.43
CA ILE A 850 -27.60 -19.01 9.32
C ILE A 850 -26.75 -20.00 10.12
N PHE A 851 -25.44 -19.74 10.18
CA PHE A 851 -24.46 -20.48 10.97
C PHE A 851 -23.84 -19.60 12.04
N MET A 852 -23.36 -20.21 13.13
CA MET A 852 -22.60 -19.55 14.19
C MET A 852 -21.32 -20.32 14.55
N ALA A 853 -20.29 -19.60 15.01
CA ALA A 853 -19.07 -20.17 15.61
C ALA A 853 -18.42 -19.21 16.62
N GLY A 854 -17.70 -19.74 17.60
CA GLY A 854 -16.93 -18.95 18.58
C GLY A 854 -15.56 -18.58 18.02
N ILE A 855 -15.10 -17.37 18.31
CA ILE A 855 -13.81 -16.84 17.85
C ILE A 855 -12.94 -16.31 18.99
N GLU A 856 -11.64 -16.48 18.81
CA GLU A 856 -10.60 -15.72 19.50
C GLU A 856 -10.48 -14.36 18.77
N ASP A 857 -10.49 -13.26 19.52
CA ASP A 857 -10.51 -11.90 18.94
C ASP A 857 -10.09 -10.84 19.97
N GLY A 858 -9.19 -11.20 20.89
CA GLY A 858 -8.85 -10.39 22.06
C GLY A 858 -8.23 -9.05 21.67
N ASP A 859 -7.28 -9.07 20.73
CA ASP A 859 -6.58 -7.87 20.27
C ASP A 859 -7.54 -6.88 19.58
N TYR A 860 -8.42 -7.37 18.70
CA TYR A 860 -9.37 -6.52 17.98
C TYR A 860 -10.48 -5.98 18.89
N LYS A 861 -10.94 -6.81 19.85
CA LYS A 861 -11.86 -6.37 20.90
C LYS A 861 -11.24 -5.27 21.75
N GLU A 862 -9.98 -5.38 22.14
CA GLU A 862 -9.30 -4.33 22.93
C GLU A 862 -9.21 -3.02 22.14
N GLU A 863 -8.92 -3.08 20.84
CA GLU A 863 -8.89 -1.90 19.99
C GLU A 863 -10.27 -1.25 19.81
N LYS A 864 -11.32 -2.03 19.56
CA LYS A 864 -12.66 -1.48 19.24
C LYS A 864 -13.48 -1.15 20.48
N ILE A 865 -13.33 -1.96 21.53
CA ILE A 865 -14.12 -1.89 22.76
C ILE A 865 -13.28 -1.34 23.91
N GLY A 866 -12.03 -1.83 24.08
CA GLY A 866 -11.12 -1.37 25.14
C GLY A 866 -10.67 0.09 24.99
N PHE A 867 -10.57 0.61 23.75
CA PHE A 867 -10.29 2.02 23.46
C PHE A 867 -11.13 3.01 24.28
N TRP A 868 -12.40 2.69 24.50
CA TRP A 868 -13.34 3.55 25.24
C TRP A 868 -13.06 3.64 26.74
N ASP A 869 -12.27 2.73 27.31
CA ASP A 869 -11.88 2.82 28.73
C ASP A 869 -11.00 4.04 29.00
N ASN A 870 -10.26 4.52 27.99
CA ASN A 870 -9.37 5.65 28.13
C ASN A 870 -9.13 6.35 26.79
N VAL A 871 -9.98 7.34 26.50
CA VAL A 871 -9.85 8.21 25.33
C VAL A 871 -9.09 9.46 25.75
N TRP A 872 -7.77 9.46 25.50
CA TRP A 872 -6.86 10.59 25.80
C TRP A 872 -6.82 11.02 27.28
N GLY A 873 -6.90 10.07 28.21
CA GLY A 873 -6.94 10.32 29.65
C GLY A 873 -8.35 10.47 30.23
N PHE A 874 -9.40 10.38 29.41
CA PHE A 874 -10.79 10.49 29.83
C PHE A 874 -11.51 9.14 29.76
N ASP A 875 -12.29 8.83 30.79
CA ASP A 875 -13.15 7.65 30.85
C ASP A 875 -14.37 7.84 29.94
N TYR A 876 -14.41 7.07 28.85
CA TYR A 876 -15.50 7.01 27.88
C TYR A 876 -16.27 5.67 27.97
N SER A 877 -16.17 4.95 29.10
CA SER A 877 -16.86 3.68 29.32
C SER A 877 -18.39 3.72 29.08
N PRO A 878 -19.12 4.84 29.19
CA PRO A 878 -20.50 4.90 28.72
C PRO A 878 -20.66 4.60 27.22
N LEU A 879 -19.70 5.00 26.37
CA LEU A 879 -19.70 4.62 24.94
C LEU A 879 -19.26 3.18 24.73
N LYS A 880 -18.37 2.63 25.57
CA LYS A 880 -18.05 1.20 25.57
C LYS A 880 -19.29 0.33 25.70
N ALA A 881 -20.20 0.72 26.60
CA ALA A 881 -21.45 0.01 26.82
C ALA A 881 -22.35 0.05 25.58
N THR A 882 -22.37 1.15 24.83
CA THR A 882 -23.09 1.26 23.55
C THR A 882 -22.42 0.42 22.46
N ALA A 883 -21.10 0.54 22.29
CA ALA A 883 -20.34 -0.21 21.29
C ALA A 883 -20.46 -1.73 21.49
N MET A 884 -20.53 -2.21 22.74
CA MET A 884 -20.77 -3.63 23.05
C MET A 884 -22.17 -4.14 22.64
N THR A 885 -23.12 -3.23 22.36
CA THR A 885 -24.47 -3.58 21.89
C THR A 885 -24.62 -3.49 20.38
N GLU A 886 -23.59 -3.05 19.65
CA GLU A 886 -23.61 -2.95 18.19
C GLU A 886 -22.80 -4.11 17.58
N PRO A 887 -23.43 -5.01 16.80
CA PRO A 887 -22.68 -6.04 16.09
C PRO A 887 -21.75 -5.40 15.04
N LEU A 888 -20.54 -5.95 14.89
CA LEU A 888 -19.61 -5.50 13.86
C LEU A 888 -19.76 -6.34 12.60
N VAL A 889 -19.76 -5.70 11.44
CA VAL A 889 -19.72 -6.39 10.14
C VAL A 889 -18.30 -6.33 9.60
N ASP A 890 -17.58 -7.44 9.67
CA ASP A 890 -16.18 -7.50 9.27
C ASP A 890 -15.77 -8.89 8.76
N THR A 891 -14.64 -8.96 8.07
CA THR A 891 -14.06 -10.24 7.64
C THR A 891 -13.26 -10.86 8.77
N VAL A 892 -13.53 -12.13 9.06
CA VAL A 892 -12.90 -12.88 10.14
C VAL A 892 -11.94 -13.92 9.55
N ASP A 893 -10.69 -13.91 9.99
CA ASP A 893 -9.71 -14.94 9.61
C ASP A 893 -10.19 -16.30 10.13
N ILE A 894 -10.18 -17.33 9.27
CA ILE A 894 -10.52 -18.69 9.65
C ILE A 894 -9.68 -19.20 10.83
N LYS A 895 -8.46 -18.69 11.03
CA LYS A 895 -7.59 -19.03 12.16
C LYS A 895 -8.13 -18.52 13.50
N ALA A 896 -8.96 -17.48 13.51
CA ALA A 896 -9.62 -16.98 14.71
C ALA A 896 -10.74 -17.91 15.19
N VAL A 897 -11.26 -18.80 14.32
CA VAL A 897 -12.38 -19.69 14.65
C VAL A 897 -11.93 -20.82 15.60
N VAL A 898 -12.52 -20.84 16.80
CA VAL A 898 -12.19 -21.77 17.89
C VAL A 898 -13.12 -22.97 17.92
N THR A 899 -14.35 -22.85 17.41
CA THR A 899 -15.37 -23.90 17.47
C THR A 899 -15.74 -24.49 16.11
N ASP A 900 -16.44 -25.63 16.11
CA ASP A 900 -17.18 -26.09 14.95
C ASP A 900 -18.25 -25.05 14.54
N PRO A 901 -18.48 -24.86 13.22
CA PRO A 901 -19.63 -24.12 12.72
C PRO A 901 -20.92 -24.88 13.02
N SER A 902 -21.95 -24.18 13.47
CA SER A 902 -23.24 -24.76 13.85
C SER A 902 -24.39 -24.08 13.11
N PRO A 903 -25.20 -24.81 12.33
CA PRO A 903 -26.39 -24.25 11.68
C PRO A 903 -27.47 -23.98 12.74
N VAL A 904 -28.04 -22.78 12.73
CA VAL A 904 -29.05 -22.36 13.72
C VAL A 904 -30.46 -22.40 13.14
N ILE A 905 -30.65 -21.84 11.94
CA ILE A 905 -31.94 -21.83 11.25
C ILE A 905 -31.72 -22.01 9.75
N THR A 906 -32.60 -22.77 9.11
CA THR A 906 -32.71 -22.85 7.65
C THR A 906 -34.08 -22.33 7.25
N LEU A 907 -34.09 -21.26 6.46
CA LEU A 907 -35.28 -20.65 5.89
C LEU A 907 -35.51 -21.25 4.51
N ASP A 908 -36.62 -21.96 4.35
CA ASP A 908 -37.11 -22.44 3.06
C ASP A 908 -38.13 -21.44 2.51
N LEU A 909 -37.74 -20.71 1.46
CA LEU A 909 -38.51 -19.59 0.92
C LEU A 909 -39.84 -20.03 0.29
N TYR A 910 -40.08 -21.32 0.06
CA TYR A 910 -41.40 -21.79 -0.37
C TYR A 910 -42.41 -21.88 0.78
N THR A 911 -41.93 -21.98 2.03
CA THR A 911 -42.80 -22.28 3.19
C THR A 911 -42.69 -21.27 4.32
N CYS A 912 -41.57 -20.55 4.46
CA CYS A 912 -41.39 -19.59 5.54
C CYS A 912 -42.37 -18.42 5.41
N THR A 913 -42.81 -17.91 6.56
CA THR A 913 -43.69 -16.76 6.70
C THR A 913 -42.91 -15.62 7.36
N VAL A 914 -43.43 -14.38 7.26
CA VAL A 914 -42.83 -13.23 7.95
C VAL A 914 -42.73 -13.47 9.46
N ALA A 915 -43.67 -14.22 10.05
CA ALA A 915 -43.63 -14.56 11.48
C ALA A 915 -42.45 -15.49 11.85
N ASP A 916 -41.97 -16.32 10.92
CA ASP A 916 -40.85 -17.23 11.15
C ASP A 916 -39.48 -16.51 11.16
N LEU A 917 -39.41 -15.27 10.65
CA LEU A 917 -38.20 -14.45 10.64
C LEU A 917 -37.88 -13.88 12.03
N ALA A 918 -38.88 -13.82 12.91
CA ALA A 918 -38.71 -13.57 14.33
C ALA A 918 -38.63 -14.91 15.09
N PHE A 919 -37.42 -15.35 15.44
CA PHE A 919 -37.18 -16.67 16.00
C PHE A 919 -36.38 -16.63 17.30
N ARG A 920 -36.49 -17.71 18.07
CA ARG A 920 -35.71 -17.97 19.28
C ARG A 920 -35.33 -19.44 19.32
N LEU A 921 -34.07 -19.75 18.96
CA LEU A 921 -33.62 -21.12 18.73
C LEU A 921 -32.34 -21.45 19.51
N PRO A 922 -32.20 -22.68 20.04
CA PRO A 922 -30.98 -23.10 20.71
C PRO A 922 -29.85 -23.32 19.70
N TYR A 923 -28.61 -23.17 20.15
CA TYR A 923 -27.41 -23.52 19.39
C TYR A 923 -26.37 -24.20 20.30
N GLU A 924 -25.48 -24.99 19.69
CA GLU A 924 -24.34 -25.62 20.34
C GLU A 924 -23.08 -25.46 19.49
N LEU A 925 -21.97 -25.03 20.11
CA LEU A 925 -20.68 -24.83 19.48
C LEU A 925 -19.64 -25.73 20.15
N LYS A 926 -19.09 -26.70 19.41
CA LYS A 926 -18.07 -27.62 19.93
C LYS A 926 -16.68 -27.01 19.82
N VAL A 927 -15.93 -27.01 20.91
CA VAL A 927 -14.60 -26.41 20.97
C VAL A 927 -13.57 -27.33 20.31
N ARG A 928 -12.80 -26.79 19.36
CA ARG A 928 -11.80 -27.54 18.56
C ARG A 928 -10.38 -27.44 19.09
N ARG A 929 -10.10 -26.44 19.91
CA ARG A 929 -8.77 -26.19 20.47
C ARG A 929 -8.88 -25.41 21.78
N ASN A 930 -7.86 -25.55 22.62
CA ASN A 930 -7.73 -24.74 23.82
C ASN A 930 -7.47 -23.28 23.42
N ASP A 931 -8.33 -22.37 23.85
CA ASP A 931 -8.24 -20.95 23.48
C ASP A 931 -9.16 -20.08 24.33
N PHE A 932 -9.25 -18.79 23.98
CA PHE A 932 -10.24 -17.86 24.48
C PHE A 932 -11.32 -17.58 23.43
N VAL A 933 -12.59 -17.56 23.84
CA VAL A 933 -13.70 -17.11 23.00
C VAL A 933 -14.18 -15.73 23.47
N HIS A 934 -13.94 -14.73 22.63
CA HIS A 934 -14.25 -13.32 22.90
C HIS A 934 -15.57 -12.87 22.28
N ALA A 935 -15.95 -13.51 21.18
CA ALA A 935 -17.15 -13.24 20.41
C ALA A 935 -17.72 -14.52 19.80
N VAL A 936 -18.98 -14.44 19.39
CA VAL A 936 -19.57 -15.39 18.45
C VAL A 936 -19.72 -14.68 17.11
N ILE A 937 -19.38 -15.34 16.03
CA ILE A 937 -19.62 -14.86 14.67
C ILE A 937 -20.84 -15.56 14.09
N ALA A 938 -21.55 -14.87 13.21
CA ALA A 938 -22.56 -15.47 12.36
C ALA A 938 -22.33 -15.12 10.90
N TRP A 939 -22.72 -16.06 10.03
CA TRP A 939 -22.72 -15.91 8.58
C TRP A 939 -23.87 -16.74 8.02
N PHE A 940 -24.04 -16.74 6.71
CA PHE A 940 -25.09 -17.51 6.06
C PHE A 940 -24.61 -18.23 4.80
N ASP A 941 -25.29 -19.33 4.51
CA ASP A 941 -25.15 -20.06 3.25
C ASP A 941 -26.44 -19.92 2.45
N ILE A 942 -26.29 -19.80 1.13
CA ILE A 942 -27.38 -19.69 0.18
C ILE A 942 -27.35 -20.89 -0.76
N GLU A 943 -28.52 -21.48 -1.00
CA GLU A 943 -28.70 -22.61 -1.90
C GLU A 943 -29.77 -22.31 -2.96
N PHE A 944 -29.52 -22.79 -4.18
CA PHE A 944 -30.44 -22.78 -5.32
C PHE A 944 -30.90 -24.21 -5.60
N ALA A 945 -31.76 -24.76 -4.74
CA ALA A 945 -32.11 -26.18 -4.71
C ALA A 945 -32.88 -26.64 -5.97
N ALA A 946 -33.53 -25.74 -6.69
CA ALA A 946 -34.17 -26.02 -7.99
C ALA A 946 -33.17 -26.36 -9.12
N CYS A 947 -31.87 -26.06 -8.97
CA CYS A 947 -30.87 -26.31 -10.00
C CYS A 947 -30.58 -27.81 -10.18
N HIS A 948 -30.36 -28.26 -11.42
CA HIS A 948 -29.97 -29.65 -11.69
C HIS A 948 -28.64 -30.02 -11.02
N LYS A 949 -27.68 -29.09 -11.04
CA LYS A 949 -26.42 -29.20 -10.28
C LYS A 949 -26.53 -28.34 -9.03
N PRO A 950 -26.08 -28.83 -7.86
CA PRO A 950 -26.08 -28.04 -6.64
C PRO A 950 -25.27 -26.75 -6.85
N ILE A 951 -25.95 -25.61 -6.74
CA ILE A 951 -25.32 -24.28 -6.73
C ILE A 951 -25.62 -23.68 -5.37
N ARG A 952 -24.55 -23.31 -4.68
CA ARG A 952 -24.60 -22.71 -3.35
C ARG A 952 -23.38 -21.83 -3.15
N PHE A 953 -23.50 -20.84 -2.28
CA PHE A 953 -22.35 -20.10 -1.78
C PHE A 953 -22.48 -19.89 -0.28
N SER A 954 -21.34 -19.67 0.38
CA SER A 954 -21.26 -19.34 1.80
C SER A 954 -20.66 -17.95 1.93
N THR A 955 -21.09 -17.21 2.96
CA THR A 955 -20.44 -15.99 3.43
C THR A 955 -19.53 -16.26 4.63
N GLY A 956 -19.21 -17.53 4.92
CA GLY A 956 -18.42 -17.91 6.07
C GLY A 956 -16.93 -17.55 5.96
N PRO A 957 -16.20 -17.54 7.08
CA PRO A 957 -14.77 -17.19 7.12
C PRO A 957 -13.88 -18.21 6.39
N HIS A 958 -14.42 -19.38 6.03
CA HIS A 958 -13.74 -20.46 5.34
C HIS A 958 -13.83 -20.36 3.80
N THR A 959 -14.54 -19.36 3.29
CA THR A 959 -14.74 -19.14 1.84
C THR A 959 -14.13 -17.84 1.36
N LYS A 960 -14.17 -17.62 0.05
CA LYS A 960 -13.74 -16.36 -0.57
C LYS A 960 -14.56 -15.18 -0.03
N TYR A 961 -13.98 -13.98 -0.12
CA TYR A 961 -14.63 -12.73 0.25
C TYR A 961 -16.01 -12.57 -0.41
N THR A 962 -16.94 -12.02 0.36
CA THR A 962 -18.25 -11.52 -0.09
C THR A 962 -18.51 -10.21 0.64
N HIS A 963 -19.25 -9.28 0.03
CA HIS A 963 -19.49 -7.95 0.62
C HIS A 963 -20.29 -8.00 1.94
N TRP A 964 -21.05 -9.07 2.19
CA TRP A 964 -21.73 -9.28 3.47
C TRP A 964 -20.79 -9.55 4.64
N LYS A 965 -19.55 -10.00 4.35
CA LYS A 965 -18.56 -10.42 5.35
C LYS A 965 -19.17 -11.37 6.39
N GLN A 966 -18.84 -11.21 7.67
CA GLN A 966 -19.47 -11.90 8.79
C GLN A 966 -19.95 -10.88 9.84
N THR A 967 -20.89 -11.28 10.68
CA THR A 967 -21.38 -10.44 11.79
C THR A 967 -20.79 -10.95 13.10
N VAL A 968 -20.05 -10.08 13.80
CA VAL A 968 -19.33 -10.38 15.05
C VAL A 968 -20.14 -9.86 16.24
N PHE A 969 -20.42 -10.76 17.19
CA PHE A 969 -21.16 -10.49 18.42
C PHE A 969 -20.23 -10.67 19.63
N TYR A 970 -19.65 -9.57 20.13
CA TYR A 970 -18.78 -9.63 21.30
C TYR A 970 -19.54 -10.07 22.54
N LEU A 971 -19.01 -11.08 23.23
CA LEU A 971 -19.56 -11.55 24.49
C LEU A 971 -19.17 -10.61 25.63
N LYS A 972 -20.02 -10.53 26.65
CA LYS A 972 -19.72 -9.76 27.85
C LYS A 972 -18.55 -10.38 28.62
N ASP A 973 -18.57 -11.70 28.77
CA ASP A 973 -17.50 -12.46 29.40
C ASP A 973 -16.60 -13.10 28.34
N VAL A 974 -15.31 -13.21 28.63
CA VAL A 974 -14.37 -13.99 27.83
C VAL A 974 -14.42 -15.43 28.33
N LEU A 975 -14.66 -16.38 27.43
CA LEU A 975 -14.75 -17.79 27.79
C LEU A 975 -13.38 -18.45 27.60
N THR A 976 -12.81 -19.01 28.66
CA THR A 976 -11.59 -19.82 28.58
C THR A 976 -11.99 -21.27 28.33
N VAL A 977 -11.72 -21.77 27.12
CA VAL A 977 -12.23 -23.06 26.64
C VAL A 977 -11.12 -24.07 26.38
N GLU A 978 -11.46 -25.35 26.54
CA GLU A 978 -10.59 -26.49 26.22
C GLU A 978 -11.21 -27.37 25.13
N GLU A 979 -10.37 -28.01 24.33
CA GLU A 979 -10.79 -28.93 23.26
C GLU A 979 -11.72 -30.02 23.80
N GLY A 980 -12.83 -30.23 23.11
CA GLY A 980 -13.87 -31.20 23.50
C GLY A 980 -14.98 -30.63 24.38
N GLU A 981 -14.83 -29.40 24.91
CA GLU A 981 -15.91 -28.71 25.60
C GLU A 981 -16.96 -28.16 24.63
N THR A 982 -18.09 -27.71 25.16
CA THR A 982 -19.20 -27.17 24.36
C THR A 982 -19.70 -25.85 24.93
N ILE A 983 -19.97 -24.89 24.06
CA ILE A 983 -20.71 -23.67 24.39
C ILE A 983 -22.14 -23.85 23.90
N SER A 984 -23.10 -23.88 24.82
CA SER A 984 -24.53 -24.00 24.51
C SER A 984 -25.25 -22.68 24.77
N GLY A 985 -26.32 -22.41 24.03
CA GLY A 985 -26.96 -21.10 24.07
C GLY A 985 -28.29 -21.02 23.34
N VAL A 986 -28.85 -19.80 23.31
CA VAL A 986 -30.04 -19.46 22.53
C VAL A 986 -29.78 -18.16 21.79
N LEU A 987 -30.02 -18.18 20.47
CA LEU A 987 -30.09 -17.01 19.61
C LEU A 987 -31.57 -16.60 19.47
N GLU A 988 -31.87 -15.35 19.80
CA GLU A 988 -33.14 -14.70 19.53
C GLU A 988 -32.91 -13.56 18.53
N ASN A 989 -33.71 -13.52 17.47
CA ASN A 989 -33.69 -12.48 16.45
C ASN A 989 -35.13 -12.01 16.20
N LYS A 990 -35.34 -10.69 16.14
CA LYS A 990 -36.61 -10.11 15.71
C LYS A 990 -36.42 -8.71 15.12
N PRO A 991 -37.32 -8.26 14.23
CA PRO A 991 -37.37 -6.86 13.81
C PRO A 991 -37.53 -5.92 15.01
N SER A 992 -36.87 -4.76 14.99
CA SER A 992 -36.98 -3.77 16.06
C SER A 992 -38.37 -3.15 16.10
N GLU A 993 -38.88 -2.88 17.31
CA GLU A 993 -40.16 -2.19 17.51
C GLU A 993 -40.16 -0.75 16.99
N LYS A 994 -38.97 -0.11 16.92
CA LYS A 994 -38.83 1.28 16.46
C LYS A 994 -38.75 1.39 14.94
N ASN A 995 -37.99 0.49 14.32
CA ASN A 995 -37.79 0.44 12.88
C ASN A 995 -37.72 -1.03 12.46
N HIS A 996 -38.71 -1.48 11.69
CA HIS A 996 -38.81 -2.88 11.29
C HIS A 996 -37.67 -3.36 10.37
N ARG A 997 -36.83 -2.44 9.86
CA ARG A 997 -35.61 -2.75 9.08
C ARG A 997 -34.39 -3.01 9.96
N ASP A 998 -34.44 -2.62 11.23
CA ASP A 998 -33.41 -2.88 12.22
C ASP A 998 -33.69 -4.22 12.90
N LEU A 999 -32.67 -4.85 13.48
CA LEU A 999 -32.80 -6.10 14.22
C LEU A 999 -32.46 -5.92 15.70
N ASP A 1000 -33.35 -6.44 16.57
CA ASP A 1000 -33.06 -6.66 17.98
C ASP A 1000 -32.63 -8.14 18.16
N ILE A 1001 -31.39 -8.35 18.61
CA ILE A 1001 -30.77 -9.67 18.72
C ILE A 1001 -30.42 -9.95 20.19
N SER A 1002 -30.63 -11.17 20.67
CA SER A 1002 -30.11 -11.62 21.97
C SER A 1002 -29.40 -12.97 21.83
N ILE A 1003 -28.21 -13.07 22.44
CA ILE A 1003 -27.42 -14.29 22.48
C ILE A 1003 -27.15 -14.64 23.94
N SER A 1004 -27.70 -15.76 24.39
CA SER A 1004 -27.32 -16.38 25.65
C SER A 1004 -26.28 -17.47 25.42
N TYR A 1005 -25.32 -17.59 26.33
CA TYR A 1005 -24.23 -18.56 26.27
C TYR A 1005 -23.98 -19.19 27.63
N LYS A 1006 -23.56 -20.46 27.61
CA LYS A 1006 -23.10 -21.24 28.74
C LYS A 1006 -21.94 -22.12 28.30
N LEU A 1007 -20.80 -22.00 28.98
CA LEU A 1007 -19.70 -22.94 28.82
C LEU A 1007 -19.97 -24.20 29.64
N GLU A 1008 -20.03 -25.35 28.97
CA GLU A 1008 -20.16 -26.66 29.60
C GLU A 1008 -18.77 -27.22 29.87
N THR A 1009 -18.33 -27.07 31.12
CA THR A 1009 -17.00 -27.49 31.61
C THR A 1009 -17.10 -28.17 32.97
N GLU A 1010 -16.22 -29.15 33.21
CA GLU A 1010 -16.02 -29.77 34.53
C GLU A 1010 -15.17 -28.90 35.47
N ASP A 1011 -14.43 -27.91 34.91
CA ASP A 1011 -13.60 -26.99 35.69
C ASP A 1011 -14.44 -25.87 36.32
N MET A 1012 -14.60 -25.94 37.63
CA MET A 1012 -15.37 -24.95 38.41
C MET A 1012 -14.83 -23.52 38.28
N HIS A 1013 -13.57 -23.32 37.88
CA HIS A 1013 -12.97 -21.99 37.73
C HIS A 1013 -13.22 -21.36 36.36
N ARG A 1014 -13.67 -22.14 35.37
CA ARG A 1014 -13.93 -21.67 33.99
C ARG A 1014 -15.41 -21.56 33.64
N GLN A 1015 -16.31 -21.96 34.55
CA GLN A 1015 -17.75 -21.87 34.33
C GLN A 1015 -18.19 -20.41 34.06
N ALA A 1016 -18.88 -20.22 32.94
CA ALA A 1016 -19.42 -18.93 32.52
C ALA A 1016 -20.82 -19.12 31.94
N VAL A 1017 -21.74 -18.24 32.36
CA VAL A 1017 -23.13 -18.17 31.85
C VAL A 1017 -23.48 -16.70 31.72
N GLY A 1018 -23.95 -16.30 30.54
CA GLY A 1018 -24.31 -14.92 30.27
C GLY A 1018 -25.35 -14.75 29.16
N GLU A 1019 -25.79 -13.52 29.00
CA GLU A 1019 -26.66 -13.07 27.92
C GLU A 1019 -26.20 -11.68 27.48
N ALA A 1020 -26.13 -11.48 26.17
CA ALA A 1020 -25.81 -10.20 25.54
C ALA A 1020 -26.92 -9.82 24.55
N LYS A 1021 -27.26 -8.54 24.53
CA LYS A 1021 -28.31 -7.98 23.67
C LYS A 1021 -27.68 -6.99 22.71
N TYR A 1022 -28.05 -7.11 21.45
CA TYR A 1022 -27.49 -6.32 20.38
C TYR A 1022 -28.58 -5.63 19.57
N LYS A 1023 -28.22 -4.53 18.94
CA LYS A 1023 -29.04 -3.77 18.02
C LYS A 1023 -28.28 -3.56 16.73
N MET A 1024 -28.84 -4.04 15.63
CA MET A 1024 -28.32 -3.80 14.29
C MET A 1024 -29.23 -2.78 13.64
N CYS A 1025 -28.77 -1.53 13.54
CA CYS A 1025 -29.55 -0.37 13.10
C CYS A 1025 -28.88 0.38 11.97
#